data_AF-A0A8T5UCN3-F1
#
_entry.id   AF-A0A8T5UCN3-F1
#
_cell.length_a   1.000
_cell.length_b   1.000
_cell.length_c   1.000
_cell.angle_alpha   90.00
_cell.angle_beta   90.00
_cell.angle_gamma   90.00
#
_symmetry.space_group_name_H-M   'P 1'
#
loop_
_entity.id
_entity.type
_entity.pdbx_description
1 polymer ?
#
loop_
_entity_poly.entity_id
_entity_poly.type
_entity_poly.pdbx_seq_one_letter_code
_entity_poly.pdbx_strand_id
1 'polypeptide(L)'
;MENITKHPILEIPDKKNIEFKFHGKPLYGFEGMVISSALFLNKIKIFGHHVKDDSPQGLFCANGQCSQCNVIANGVPVKACMTPLTEGMMIERCNGLPELPSEDVRVEVRDINIINTDVLVIGGGPAGLSATKVLGESNIDVILVDDKSKLGGKLVLQTHKFFGSQKDVYAGTRGIEIGKILGDVVSNLKSVKIWVNSIAIAIFSDGLVGIIKDMDKYVLINPKYLLIAAGAREKMLVFPGNTLPGVYGAGAFQTLVNRDLIKAAENVFIIGGGNVGLIAGYHAIQAGINVVGLVEALSQCGGYKVHEDKLRRLGVPIYTNHTVISANGQDKLESITIGKLTDSWDIEPGSEKTFACDTLLIAVGLDPVDEFYHKAQQFNINVWIAGDAQEIAEASAAMFTGKIEALKILKEIGVPNSENLEELEDLANLMKAKPPDPVQTEVIGKEEGIFPLFHCNQEIPCNPCTSVCPQEQIKTVDDLITQLPYFIDDQDCIGCGKCVAVCPGLAITLIDYRKDKESPVVTFPLELTSEKFEVGRTVMVVSNDRNLGEFEVTRARFLKEFPKTQLVSVKLPSEIAKTAVGIKLMQSGYTEAMNLYQQPYTDDDIIVCRCERVSVGEIRKWIRNGVHDFNELKALTKTGMGACGGKTCTSLINRIFREEGITQENIIPGTKRPLFVEVPMGVFAGIKTKKGGK
;
A
#
# COMPACT_ATOMS: atom_id res chain seq x y z
N MET A 1 19.60 6.89 9.94
CA MET A 1 18.49 5.96 10.17
C MET A 1 18.55 5.42 11.57
N GLU A 2 17.99 6.23 12.47
CA GLU A 2 17.55 5.81 13.79
C GLU A 2 16.19 5.11 13.64
N ASN A 3 15.80 4.31 14.63
CA ASN A 3 14.48 3.69 14.66
C ASN A 3 13.37 4.75 14.68
N ILE A 4 12.13 4.42 14.27
CA ILE A 4 10.98 5.30 14.54
C ILE A 4 10.68 5.20 16.04
N THR A 5 11.26 6.12 16.81
CA THR A 5 11.10 6.18 18.28
C THR A 5 9.86 6.96 18.71
N LYS A 6 9.30 7.75 17.80
CA LYS A 6 8.05 8.49 17.97
C LYS A 6 7.27 8.48 16.67
N HIS A 7 5.95 8.32 16.76
CA HIS A 7 5.06 8.38 15.61
C HIS A 7 3.74 9.06 16.04
N PRO A 8 3.13 9.94 15.22
CA PRO A 8 1.90 10.66 15.58
C PRO A 8 0.69 9.74 15.80
N ILE A 9 0.63 8.66 15.02
CA ILE A 9 -0.52 7.73 15.00
C ILE A 9 -0.21 6.43 15.75
N LEU A 10 0.74 5.66 15.22
CA LEU A 10 1.15 4.35 15.71
C LEU A 10 1.77 4.41 17.11
N GLU A 11 1.46 3.38 17.89
CA GLU A 11 2.12 3.13 19.16
C GLU A 11 3.42 2.37 18.90
N ILE A 12 4.48 2.76 19.61
CA ILE A 12 5.77 2.07 19.54
C ILE A 12 5.78 1.02 20.65
N PRO A 13 5.65 -0.28 20.32
CA PRO A 13 5.63 -1.33 21.33
C PRO A 13 7.03 -1.51 21.92
N ASP A 14 7.09 -1.88 23.19
CA ASP A 14 8.31 -2.39 23.80
C ASP A 14 8.60 -3.78 23.23
N LYS A 15 9.80 -3.97 22.68
CA LYS A 15 10.20 -5.22 22.03
C LYS A 15 11.52 -5.70 22.62
N LYS A 16 11.63 -7.00 22.86
CA LYS A 16 12.88 -7.62 23.31
C LYS A 16 13.96 -7.45 22.24
N ASN A 17 15.04 -6.78 22.60
CA ASN A 17 16.25 -6.72 21.78
C ASN A 17 16.91 -8.09 21.72
N ILE A 18 17.34 -8.49 20.53
CA ILE A 18 18.12 -9.71 20.29
C ILE A 18 19.35 -9.38 19.45
N GLU A 19 20.42 -10.14 19.68
CA GLU A 19 21.64 -10.05 18.88
C GLU A 19 21.62 -11.08 17.75
N PHE A 20 22.11 -10.70 16.57
CA PHE A 20 22.36 -11.58 15.43
C PHE A 20 23.68 -11.19 14.75
N LYS A 21 24.16 -11.98 13.80
CA LYS A 21 25.39 -11.66 13.06
C LYS A 21 25.10 -11.43 11.58
N PHE A 22 25.69 -10.40 11.00
CA PHE A 22 25.73 -10.18 9.56
C PHE A 22 27.18 -10.13 9.08
N HIS A 23 27.60 -11.07 8.22
CA HIS A 23 29.01 -11.22 7.83
C HIS A 23 29.95 -11.33 9.05
N GLY A 24 29.56 -12.18 10.01
CA GLY A 24 30.27 -12.35 11.28
C GLY A 24 30.22 -11.16 12.25
N LYS A 25 29.74 -9.97 11.84
CA LYS A 25 29.64 -8.78 12.69
C LYS A 25 28.36 -8.80 13.53
N PRO A 26 28.43 -8.58 14.86
CA PRO A 26 27.25 -8.52 15.70
C PRO A 26 26.40 -7.30 15.36
N LEU A 27 25.09 -7.49 15.23
CA LEU A 27 24.06 -6.48 15.00
C LEU A 27 22.87 -6.75 15.93
N TYR A 28 22.01 -5.75 16.07
CA TYR A 28 20.83 -5.83 16.93
C TYR A 28 19.53 -5.72 16.14
N GLY A 29 18.53 -6.44 16.61
CA GLY A 29 17.16 -6.36 16.12
C GLY A 29 16.17 -6.67 17.23
N PHE A 30 14.92 -6.86 16.85
CA PHE A 30 13.83 -7.19 17.76
C PHE A 30 13.34 -8.61 17.49
N GLU A 31 13.01 -9.34 18.55
CA GLU A 31 12.46 -10.69 18.43
C GLU A 31 11.20 -10.70 17.53
N GLY A 32 11.17 -11.63 16.56
CA GLY A 32 10.04 -11.81 15.64
C GLY A 32 9.96 -10.78 14.50
N MET A 33 10.83 -9.77 14.44
CA MET A 33 10.92 -8.90 13.26
C MET A 33 11.45 -9.69 12.06
N VAL A 34 11.10 -9.34 10.83
CA VAL A 34 11.68 -10.01 9.65
C VAL A 34 13.12 -9.54 9.39
N ILE A 35 13.96 -10.43 8.83
CA ILE A 35 15.38 -10.14 8.54
C ILE A 35 15.56 -8.85 7.74
N SER A 36 14.73 -8.61 6.72
CA SER A 36 14.87 -7.39 5.90
C SER A 36 14.78 -6.12 6.73
N SER A 37 13.86 -6.10 7.70
CA SER A 37 13.63 -4.95 8.57
C SER A 37 14.77 -4.78 9.58
N ALA A 38 15.39 -5.89 10.02
CA ALA A 38 16.59 -5.87 10.85
C ALA A 38 17.80 -5.33 10.08
N LEU A 39 17.95 -5.69 8.80
CA LEU A 39 19.02 -5.16 7.95
C LEU A 39 18.82 -3.65 7.70
N PHE A 40 17.59 -3.20 7.42
CA PHE A 40 17.28 -1.78 7.29
C PHE A 40 17.53 -0.99 8.58
N LEU A 41 17.16 -1.54 9.74
CA LEU A 41 17.46 -0.96 11.06
C LEU A 41 18.96 -0.71 11.23
N ASN A 42 19.81 -1.59 10.69
CA ASN A 42 21.27 -1.49 10.73
C ASN A 42 21.87 -0.83 9.47
N LYS A 43 21.07 -0.08 8.70
CA LYS A 43 21.48 0.68 7.50
C LYS A 43 22.05 -0.16 6.36
N ILE A 44 21.68 -1.44 6.31
CA ILE A 44 22.07 -2.36 5.24
C ILE A 44 20.92 -2.41 4.22
N LYS A 45 21.17 -1.90 3.01
CA LYS A 45 20.22 -1.95 1.87
C LYS A 45 20.60 -3.01 0.81
N ILE A 46 21.84 -3.51 0.86
CA ILE A 46 22.39 -4.48 -0.10
C ILE A 46 22.47 -5.84 0.56
N PHE A 47 21.59 -6.74 0.15
CA PHE A 47 21.41 -8.09 0.69
C PHE A 47 22.18 -9.14 -0.11
N GLY A 48 22.67 -8.80 -1.30
CA GLY A 48 23.37 -9.71 -2.19
C GLY A 48 23.74 -9.07 -3.51
N HIS A 49 24.30 -9.87 -4.41
CA HIS A 49 24.63 -9.46 -5.78
C HIS A 49 24.15 -10.52 -6.77
N HIS A 50 23.69 -10.07 -7.93
CA HIS A 50 23.13 -10.95 -8.94
C HIS A 50 24.22 -11.71 -9.70
N VAL A 51 23.98 -12.98 -10.02
CA VAL A 51 24.98 -13.88 -10.63
C VAL A 51 25.45 -13.48 -12.05
N LYS A 52 24.58 -12.82 -12.83
CA LYS A 52 24.84 -12.49 -14.25
C LYS A 52 25.78 -11.28 -14.42
N ASP A 53 25.67 -10.29 -13.54
CA ASP A 53 26.26 -8.95 -13.73
C ASP A 53 26.84 -8.34 -12.46
N ASP A 54 26.84 -9.08 -11.33
CA ASP A 54 27.25 -8.60 -10.01
C ASP A 54 26.47 -7.37 -9.51
N SER A 55 25.31 -7.08 -10.10
CA SER A 55 24.50 -5.93 -9.70
C SER A 55 23.94 -6.10 -8.29
N PRO A 56 23.94 -5.04 -7.46
CA PRO A 56 23.49 -5.12 -6.08
C PRO A 56 21.99 -5.43 -5.99
N GLN A 57 21.63 -6.26 -5.03
CA GLN A 57 20.25 -6.65 -4.75
C GLN A 57 19.84 -6.27 -3.34
N GLY A 58 18.57 -5.95 -3.17
CA GLY A 58 18.00 -5.53 -1.90
C GLY A 58 16.50 -5.77 -1.83
N LEU A 59 15.83 -5.08 -0.91
CA LEU A 59 14.38 -5.15 -0.78
C LEU A 59 13.68 -4.56 -2.02
N PHE A 60 12.59 -5.22 -2.46
CA PHE A 60 11.80 -4.78 -3.60
C PHE A 60 10.28 -4.81 -3.37
N CYS A 61 9.73 -5.94 -2.91
CA CYS A 61 8.27 -6.11 -2.75
C CYS A 61 7.79 -6.19 -1.29
N ALA A 62 8.68 -6.57 -0.36
CA ALA A 62 8.38 -6.88 1.05
C ALA A 62 7.15 -7.79 1.29
N ASN A 63 6.79 -8.63 0.32
CA ASN A 63 5.59 -9.49 0.37
C ASN A 63 5.87 -10.96 0.02
N GLY A 64 7.13 -11.34 -0.16
CA GLY A 64 7.53 -12.71 -0.51
C GLY A 64 7.43 -13.09 -1.98
N GLN A 65 7.04 -12.18 -2.90
CA GLN A 65 6.73 -12.54 -4.29
C GLN A 65 7.89 -12.42 -5.29
N CYS A 66 8.90 -11.57 -5.05
CA CYS A 66 9.96 -11.27 -6.05
C CYS A 66 11.30 -12.00 -5.85
N SER A 67 11.63 -12.40 -4.63
CA SER A 67 12.90 -13.05 -4.23
C SER A 67 14.20 -12.23 -4.40
N GLN A 68 14.14 -10.94 -4.77
CA GLN A 68 15.32 -10.05 -4.83
C GLN A 68 15.97 -9.80 -3.45
N CYS A 69 15.22 -10.01 -2.36
CA CYS A 69 15.69 -9.81 -1.00
C CYS A 69 16.33 -11.08 -0.39
N ASN A 70 16.87 -11.99 -1.21
CA ASN A 70 17.43 -13.23 -0.70
C ASN A 70 18.72 -12.98 0.09
N VAL A 71 18.88 -13.73 1.18
CA VAL A 71 20.06 -13.78 2.03
C VAL A 71 20.34 -15.23 2.42
N ILE A 72 21.53 -15.53 2.90
CA ILE A 72 21.84 -16.84 3.47
C ILE A 72 21.68 -16.74 4.98
N ALA A 73 20.64 -17.35 5.54
CA ALA A 73 20.41 -17.41 6.98
C ALA A 73 20.76 -18.80 7.50
N ASN A 74 21.72 -18.89 8.42
CA ASN A 74 22.23 -20.14 9.00
C ASN A 74 22.63 -21.17 7.92
N GLY A 75 23.24 -20.72 6.83
CA GLY A 75 23.66 -21.58 5.72
C GLY A 75 22.57 -21.92 4.70
N VAL A 76 21.34 -21.41 4.87
CA VAL A 76 20.22 -21.70 3.96
C VAL A 76 19.73 -20.42 3.27
N PRO A 77 19.47 -20.44 1.95
CA PRO A 77 18.89 -19.30 1.26
C PRO A 77 17.45 -19.06 1.70
N VAL A 78 17.15 -17.83 2.13
CA VAL A 78 15.81 -17.43 2.58
C VAL A 78 15.43 -16.05 2.06
N LYS A 79 14.12 -15.80 1.96
CA LYS A 79 13.59 -14.47 1.66
C LYS A 79 13.65 -13.63 2.93
N ALA A 80 14.50 -12.60 2.94
CA ALA A 80 14.67 -11.72 4.11
C ALA A 80 13.35 -11.06 4.56
N CYS A 81 12.44 -10.75 3.63
CA CYS A 81 11.17 -10.09 3.96
C CYS A 81 10.09 -10.98 4.58
N MET A 82 10.27 -12.30 4.55
CA MET A 82 9.30 -13.26 5.10
C MET A 82 9.85 -14.05 6.28
N THR A 83 11.17 -14.01 6.51
CA THR A 83 11.84 -14.84 7.52
C THR A 83 11.97 -14.07 8.84
N PRO A 84 11.37 -14.54 9.94
CA PRO A 84 11.55 -13.93 11.25
C PRO A 84 12.99 -14.05 11.76
N LEU A 85 13.48 -13.00 12.41
CA LEU A 85 14.77 -12.92 13.06
C LEU A 85 14.72 -13.66 14.40
N THR A 86 15.79 -14.41 14.69
CA THR A 86 15.98 -15.12 15.96
C THR A 86 17.33 -14.76 16.57
N GLU A 87 17.44 -14.88 17.89
CA GLU A 87 18.68 -14.64 18.61
C GLU A 87 19.80 -15.58 18.12
N GLY A 88 21.00 -15.02 17.93
CA GLY A 88 22.18 -15.74 17.43
C GLY A 88 22.15 -16.12 15.95
N MET A 89 21.13 -15.70 15.18
CA MET A 89 21.05 -16.00 13.75
C MET A 89 22.29 -15.48 12.99
N MET A 90 22.87 -16.32 12.13
CA MET A 90 23.97 -15.93 11.24
C MET A 90 23.41 -15.61 9.86
N ILE A 91 23.67 -14.40 9.36
CA ILE A 91 23.14 -13.92 8.10
C ILE A 91 24.30 -13.48 7.21
N GLU A 92 24.33 -13.97 5.99
CA GLU A 92 25.31 -13.59 4.97
C GLU A 92 24.59 -13.04 3.74
N ARG A 93 25.30 -12.24 2.95
CA ARG A 93 24.80 -11.84 1.62
C ARG A 93 24.61 -13.06 0.72
N CYS A 94 23.55 -13.03 -0.08
CA CYS A 94 23.40 -13.98 -1.18
C CYS A 94 24.15 -13.45 -2.40
N ASN A 95 25.43 -13.81 -2.55
CA ASN A 95 26.22 -13.45 -3.73
C ASN A 95 26.14 -14.58 -4.76
N GLY A 96 25.52 -14.32 -5.91
CA GLY A 96 25.31 -15.34 -6.93
C GLY A 96 24.26 -16.39 -6.54
N LEU A 97 24.42 -17.62 -7.02
CA LEU A 97 23.52 -18.73 -6.71
C LEU A 97 23.91 -19.37 -5.37
N PRO A 98 22.96 -19.59 -4.44
CA PRO A 98 23.25 -20.27 -3.18
C PRO A 98 23.55 -21.75 -3.42
N GLU A 99 24.50 -22.28 -2.66
CA GLU A 99 24.72 -23.72 -2.56
C GLU A 99 23.79 -24.32 -1.50
N LEU A 100 23.20 -25.47 -1.80
CA LEU A 100 22.42 -26.20 -0.82
C LEU A 100 23.37 -26.94 0.13
N PRO A 101 23.10 -26.93 1.44
CA PRO A 101 23.87 -27.73 2.38
C PRO A 101 23.73 -29.22 2.03
N SER A 102 24.82 -29.98 2.18
CA SER A 102 24.78 -31.44 2.08
C SER A 102 23.97 -32.01 3.23
N GLU A 103 22.92 -32.77 2.93
CA GLU A 103 22.12 -33.48 3.93
C GLU A 103 21.94 -34.95 3.52
N ASP A 104 22.42 -35.88 4.34
CA ASP A 104 22.28 -37.33 4.14
C ASP A 104 21.20 -37.95 5.04
N VAL A 105 20.36 -37.11 5.66
CA VAL A 105 19.31 -37.58 6.58
C VAL A 105 18.17 -38.21 5.79
N ARG A 106 17.91 -39.50 6.02
CA ARG A 106 16.75 -40.16 5.44
C ARG A 106 15.47 -39.63 6.09
N VAL A 107 14.55 -39.17 5.26
CA VAL A 107 13.27 -38.62 5.68
C VAL A 107 12.16 -39.63 5.44
N GLU A 108 11.34 -39.87 6.45
CA GLU A 108 10.09 -40.61 6.30
C GLU A 108 9.00 -39.67 5.78
N VAL A 109 8.58 -39.89 4.53
CA VAL A 109 7.44 -39.19 3.93
C VAL A 109 6.17 -39.65 4.63
N ARG A 110 5.34 -38.69 5.06
CA ARG A 110 4.07 -38.94 5.75
C ARG A 110 2.91 -38.66 4.82
N ASP A 111 1.77 -39.28 5.13
CA ASP A 111 0.51 -38.96 4.46
C ASP A 111 0.14 -37.49 4.69
N ILE A 112 -0.38 -36.87 3.62
CA ILE A 112 -0.80 -35.47 3.64
C ILE A 112 -2.22 -35.41 4.21
N ASN A 113 -2.40 -34.59 5.24
CA ASN A 113 -3.71 -34.40 5.84
C ASN A 113 -4.65 -33.65 4.89
N ILE A 114 -5.84 -34.21 4.65
CA ILE A 114 -6.92 -33.59 3.87
C ILE A 114 -7.99 -33.08 4.84
N ILE A 115 -8.34 -31.80 4.73
CA ILE A 115 -9.33 -31.14 5.58
C ILE A 115 -10.51 -30.70 4.72
N ASN A 116 -11.72 -31.06 5.11
CA ASN A 116 -12.94 -30.62 4.43
C ASN A 116 -13.46 -29.32 5.05
N THR A 117 -14.12 -28.49 4.24
CA THR A 117 -14.84 -27.28 4.67
C THR A 117 -15.95 -26.96 3.67
N ASP A 118 -16.98 -26.21 4.08
CA ASP A 118 -17.98 -25.74 3.12
C ASP A 118 -17.40 -24.65 2.23
N VAL A 119 -16.78 -23.63 2.82
CA VAL A 119 -16.16 -22.52 2.08
C VAL A 119 -14.71 -22.33 2.49
N LEU A 120 -13.79 -22.26 1.53
CA LEU A 120 -12.43 -21.79 1.74
C LEU A 120 -12.27 -20.37 1.21
N VAL A 121 -11.91 -19.45 2.09
CA VAL A 121 -11.61 -18.05 1.76
C VAL A 121 -10.09 -17.87 1.73
N ILE A 122 -9.54 -17.42 0.59
CA ILE A 122 -8.12 -17.13 0.41
C ILE A 122 -7.90 -15.62 0.48
N GLY A 123 -7.33 -15.14 1.59
CA GLY A 123 -7.00 -13.74 1.85
C GLY A 123 -7.81 -13.14 3.01
N GLY A 124 -7.13 -12.75 4.09
CA GLY A 124 -7.69 -12.12 5.28
C GLY A 124 -7.66 -10.58 5.24
N GLY A 125 -7.80 -10.00 4.04
CA GLY A 125 -7.97 -8.56 3.82
C GLY A 125 -9.41 -8.08 4.03
N PRO A 126 -9.73 -6.80 3.77
CA PRO A 126 -11.07 -6.24 3.95
C PRO A 126 -12.17 -7.06 3.27
N ALA A 127 -11.98 -7.45 2.01
CA ALA A 127 -12.95 -8.27 1.28
C ALA A 127 -13.16 -9.65 1.91
N GLY A 128 -12.08 -10.38 2.17
CA GLY A 128 -12.15 -11.72 2.75
C GLY A 128 -12.71 -11.72 4.17
N LEU A 129 -12.40 -10.70 4.99
CA LEU A 129 -12.97 -10.56 6.33
C LEU A 129 -14.47 -10.23 6.28
N SER A 130 -14.88 -9.29 5.43
CA SER A 130 -16.30 -8.99 5.24
C SER A 130 -17.10 -10.20 4.75
N ALA A 131 -16.54 -10.97 3.81
CA ALA A 131 -17.15 -12.20 3.34
C ALA A 131 -17.25 -13.27 4.43
N THR A 132 -16.14 -13.50 5.14
CA THR A 132 -16.06 -14.50 6.22
C THR A 132 -17.01 -14.17 7.36
N LYS A 133 -17.20 -12.88 7.68
CA LYS A 133 -18.18 -12.43 8.65
C LYS A 133 -19.59 -12.90 8.26
N VAL A 134 -20.05 -12.59 7.05
CA VAL A 134 -21.40 -12.95 6.56
C VAL A 134 -21.62 -14.47 6.56
N LEU A 135 -20.64 -15.22 6.05
CA LEU A 135 -20.70 -16.69 6.00
C LEU A 135 -20.71 -17.28 7.42
N GLY A 136 -19.84 -16.78 8.29
CA GLY A 136 -19.70 -17.28 9.66
C GLY A 136 -20.91 -16.95 10.55
N GLU A 137 -21.48 -15.75 10.43
CA GLU A 137 -22.75 -15.35 11.10
C GLU A 137 -23.92 -16.23 10.64
N SER A 138 -23.87 -16.74 9.40
CA SER A 138 -24.82 -17.72 8.85
C SER A 138 -24.49 -19.18 9.22
N ASN A 139 -23.50 -19.38 10.11
CA ASN A 139 -23.05 -20.68 10.63
C ASN A 139 -22.52 -21.67 9.56
N ILE A 140 -21.95 -21.16 8.48
CA ILE A 140 -21.26 -21.95 7.44
C ILE A 140 -19.85 -22.35 7.92
N ASP A 141 -19.40 -23.60 7.69
CA ASP A 141 -18.02 -24.03 8.03
C ASP A 141 -17.02 -23.37 7.08
N VAL A 142 -16.31 -22.36 7.58
CA VAL A 142 -15.36 -21.56 6.82
C VAL A 142 -13.94 -21.82 7.30
N ILE A 143 -13.01 -22.06 6.37
CA ILE A 143 -11.58 -21.88 6.61
C ILE A 143 -11.13 -20.58 5.93
N LEU A 144 -10.59 -19.65 6.71
CA LEU A 144 -9.96 -18.42 6.21
C LEU A 144 -8.44 -18.59 6.26
N VAL A 145 -7.78 -18.45 5.12
CA VAL A 145 -6.31 -18.55 4.99
C VAL A 145 -5.72 -17.19 4.66
N ASP A 146 -4.70 -16.77 5.42
CA ASP A 146 -3.91 -15.56 5.14
C ASP A 146 -2.41 -15.81 5.35
N ASP A 147 -1.59 -15.27 4.45
CA ASP A 147 -0.14 -15.49 4.44
C ASP A 147 0.63 -14.58 5.41
N LYS A 148 -0.05 -13.67 6.10
CA LYS A 148 0.52 -12.79 7.13
C LYS A 148 0.17 -13.27 8.53
N SER A 149 0.91 -12.75 9.51
CA SER A 149 0.76 -13.10 10.92
C SER A 149 -0.45 -12.46 11.61
N LYS A 150 -1.12 -11.52 10.94
CA LYS A 150 -2.28 -10.77 11.44
C LYS A 150 -3.26 -10.54 10.30
N LEU A 151 -4.55 -10.62 10.61
CA LEU A 151 -5.64 -10.27 9.70
C LEU A 151 -5.69 -8.75 9.43
N GLY A 152 -6.43 -8.38 8.39
CA GLY A 152 -6.66 -7.00 7.94
C GLY A 152 -6.01 -6.69 6.59
N GLY A 153 -5.16 -7.58 6.07
CA GLY A 153 -4.50 -7.39 4.77
C GLY A 153 -3.76 -6.06 4.69
N LYS A 154 -4.03 -5.24 3.68
CA LYS A 154 -3.37 -3.94 3.51
C LYS A 154 -3.86 -2.85 4.47
N LEU A 155 -5.00 -3.04 5.14
CA LEU A 155 -5.52 -2.08 6.13
C LEU A 155 -4.53 -1.90 7.29
N VAL A 156 -3.79 -2.94 7.68
CA VAL A 156 -2.82 -2.87 8.78
C VAL A 156 -1.62 -1.97 8.49
N LEU A 157 -1.49 -1.48 7.25
CA LEU A 157 -0.47 -0.53 6.83
C LEU A 157 -0.98 0.91 6.75
N GLN A 158 -2.28 1.14 6.93
CA GLN A 158 -2.90 2.44 6.67
C GLN A 158 -3.13 3.21 7.97
N THR A 159 -2.32 4.24 8.20
CA THR A 159 -2.43 5.11 9.37
C THR A 159 -3.40 6.26 9.14
N HIS A 160 -3.83 6.52 7.91
CA HIS A 160 -4.83 7.54 7.59
C HIS A 160 -6.26 7.07 7.91
N LYS A 161 -7.18 8.03 8.07
CA LYS A 161 -8.62 7.75 8.23
C LYS A 161 -9.26 7.47 6.88
N PHE A 162 -10.18 6.51 6.82
CA PHE A 162 -10.85 6.10 5.59
C PHE A 162 -12.04 7.00 5.22
N PHE A 163 -12.33 7.03 3.92
CA PHE A 163 -13.52 7.64 3.32
C PHE A 163 -14.66 6.62 3.23
N GLY A 164 -15.86 7.10 2.91
CA GLY A 164 -17.07 6.30 2.76
C GLY A 164 -18.12 6.59 3.83
N SER A 165 -19.01 5.63 4.03
CA SER A 165 -20.05 5.64 5.06
C SER A 165 -19.48 5.23 6.43
N GLN A 166 -19.71 6.04 7.45
CA GLN A 166 -19.35 5.66 8.83
C GLN A 166 -20.08 4.39 9.29
N LYS A 167 -21.34 4.23 8.88
CA LYS A 167 -22.19 3.10 9.29
C LYS A 167 -21.73 1.78 8.68
N ASP A 168 -21.36 1.80 7.40
CA ASP A 168 -21.17 0.56 6.64
C ASP A 168 -19.69 0.15 6.53
N VAL A 169 -18.78 1.12 6.50
CA VAL A 169 -17.33 0.89 6.29
C VAL A 169 -16.46 1.61 7.31
N TYR A 170 -17.04 2.07 8.42
CA TYR A 170 -16.32 2.70 9.52
C TYR A 170 -15.53 3.96 9.11
N ALA A 171 -16.01 4.70 8.10
CA ALA A 171 -15.34 5.91 7.64
C ALA A 171 -15.08 6.92 8.78
N GLY A 172 -13.96 7.63 8.69
CA GLY A 172 -13.41 8.44 9.77
C GLY A 172 -12.55 7.65 10.78
N THR A 173 -12.52 6.32 10.67
CA THR A 173 -11.64 5.41 11.44
C THR A 173 -10.38 5.09 10.63
N ARG A 174 -9.27 4.75 11.29
CA ARG A 174 -8.00 4.43 10.61
C ARG A 174 -7.99 2.99 10.11
N GLY A 175 -7.31 2.71 9.00
CA GLY A 175 -7.30 1.36 8.44
C GLY A 175 -6.79 0.30 9.41
N ILE A 176 -5.73 0.59 10.17
CA ILE A 176 -5.21 -0.28 11.23
C ILE A 176 -6.27 -0.69 12.26
N GLU A 177 -7.19 0.23 12.59
CA GLU A 177 -8.29 0.00 13.53
C GLU A 177 -9.43 -0.77 12.86
N ILE A 178 -9.77 -0.45 11.61
CA ILE A 178 -10.79 -1.19 10.82
C ILE A 178 -10.38 -2.66 10.66
N GLY A 179 -9.11 -2.91 10.32
CA GLY A 179 -8.58 -4.28 10.19
C GLY A 179 -8.70 -5.07 11.49
N LYS A 180 -8.46 -4.41 12.64
CA LYS A 180 -8.67 -5.01 13.96
C LYS A 180 -10.14 -5.30 14.23
N ILE A 181 -11.04 -4.34 14.00
CA ILE A 181 -12.49 -4.50 14.20
C ILE A 181 -13.00 -5.71 13.43
N LEU A 182 -12.68 -5.81 12.13
CA LEU A 182 -13.11 -6.92 11.29
C LEU A 182 -12.50 -8.26 11.73
N GLY A 183 -11.20 -8.26 12.04
CA GLY A 183 -10.50 -9.45 12.52
C GLY A 183 -11.07 -9.98 13.85
N ASP A 184 -11.38 -9.09 14.79
CA ASP A 184 -11.96 -9.42 16.10
C ASP A 184 -13.37 -10.01 15.93
N VAL A 185 -14.20 -9.45 15.05
CA VAL A 185 -15.53 -10.01 14.74
C VAL A 185 -15.40 -11.44 14.22
N VAL A 186 -14.57 -11.64 13.19
CA VAL A 186 -14.40 -12.96 12.56
C VAL A 186 -13.81 -13.99 13.53
N SER A 187 -12.88 -13.58 14.40
CA SER A 187 -12.25 -14.47 15.39
C SER A 187 -13.20 -14.98 16.47
N ASN A 188 -14.34 -14.32 16.68
CA ASN A 188 -15.34 -14.72 17.65
C ASN A 188 -16.41 -15.67 17.08
N LEU A 189 -16.37 -15.97 15.77
CA LEU A 189 -17.34 -16.85 15.10
C LEU A 189 -16.90 -18.31 15.21
N LYS A 190 -17.72 -19.15 15.84
CA LYS A 190 -17.40 -20.58 16.09
C LYS A 190 -17.31 -21.43 14.82
N SER A 191 -17.99 -20.99 13.77
CA SER A 191 -18.06 -21.63 12.45
C SER A 191 -16.82 -21.32 11.58
N VAL A 192 -15.92 -20.46 12.04
CA VAL A 192 -14.76 -20.00 11.28
C VAL A 192 -13.45 -20.53 11.89
N LYS A 193 -12.62 -21.16 11.06
CA LYS A 193 -11.24 -21.53 11.37
C LYS A 193 -10.29 -20.56 10.68
N ILE A 194 -9.47 -19.86 11.45
CA ILE A 194 -8.55 -18.85 10.93
C ILE A 194 -7.13 -19.41 10.90
N TRP A 195 -6.53 -19.44 9.72
CA TRP A 195 -5.14 -19.86 9.50
C TRP A 195 -4.32 -18.68 8.99
N VAL A 196 -3.71 -17.95 9.92
CA VAL A 196 -2.66 -16.96 9.63
C VAL A 196 -1.33 -17.65 9.37
N ASN A 197 -0.33 -16.92 8.87
CA ASN A 197 0.97 -17.48 8.45
C ASN A 197 0.81 -18.71 7.54
N SER A 198 -0.22 -18.70 6.69
CA SER A 198 -0.62 -19.85 5.89
C SER A 198 -0.81 -19.46 4.44
N ILE A 199 -0.15 -20.15 3.51
CA ILE A 199 -0.04 -19.73 2.12
C ILE A 199 -0.76 -20.73 1.21
N ALA A 200 -1.72 -20.27 0.41
CA ALA A 200 -2.24 -21.07 -0.68
C ALA A 200 -1.21 -21.13 -1.82
N ILE A 201 -0.91 -22.34 -2.30
CA ILE A 201 0.20 -22.56 -3.26
C ILE A 201 -0.26 -23.18 -4.58
N ALA A 202 -1.41 -23.84 -4.61
CA ALA A 202 -1.95 -24.47 -5.80
C ALA A 202 -3.46 -24.76 -5.67
N ILE A 203 -4.14 -24.79 -6.80
CA ILE A 203 -5.46 -25.41 -6.97
C ILE A 203 -5.26 -26.56 -7.95
N PHE A 204 -5.69 -27.75 -7.55
CA PHE A 204 -5.55 -28.99 -8.31
C PHE A 204 -6.86 -29.34 -9.04
N SER A 205 -6.76 -30.17 -10.07
CA SER A 205 -7.89 -30.54 -10.94
C SER A 205 -8.93 -31.43 -10.28
N ASP A 206 -8.60 -32.04 -9.14
CA ASP A 206 -9.49 -32.85 -8.31
C ASP A 206 -10.26 -32.03 -7.26
N GLY A 207 -10.14 -30.69 -7.31
CA GLY A 207 -10.82 -29.78 -6.37
C GLY A 207 -10.00 -29.44 -5.12
N LEU A 208 -8.87 -30.11 -4.90
CA LEU A 208 -8.04 -29.87 -3.72
C LEU A 208 -7.26 -28.55 -3.83
N VAL A 209 -7.09 -27.88 -2.70
CA VAL A 209 -6.27 -26.67 -2.55
C VAL A 209 -5.08 -26.96 -1.65
N GLY A 210 -3.88 -26.75 -2.18
CA GLY A 210 -2.64 -26.92 -1.41
C GLY A 210 -2.35 -25.69 -0.55
N ILE A 211 -2.18 -25.91 0.76
CA ILE A 211 -1.84 -24.86 1.73
C ILE A 211 -0.54 -25.23 2.46
N ILE A 212 0.35 -24.26 2.61
CA ILE A 212 1.45 -24.32 3.59
C ILE A 212 0.97 -23.65 4.86
N LYS A 213 0.50 -24.44 5.82
CA LYS A 213 -0.01 -23.97 7.11
C LYS A 213 1.14 -23.65 8.07
N ASP A 214 1.03 -22.55 8.80
CA ASP A 214 2.02 -22.07 9.78
C ASP A 214 3.46 -21.95 9.22
N MET A 215 3.58 -21.75 7.90
CA MET A 215 4.83 -21.67 7.12
C MET A 215 5.69 -22.95 7.06
N ASP A 216 5.29 -24.04 7.70
CA ASP A 216 6.14 -25.25 7.82
C ASP A 216 5.41 -26.58 7.56
N LYS A 217 4.08 -26.57 7.37
CA LYS A 217 3.29 -27.80 7.21
C LYS A 217 2.48 -27.78 5.92
N TYR A 218 2.71 -28.75 5.04
CA TYR A 218 1.84 -28.95 3.90
C TYR A 218 0.53 -29.66 4.29
N VAL A 219 -0.60 -29.08 3.88
CA VAL A 219 -1.95 -29.66 4.04
C VAL A 219 -2.76 -29.44 2.77
N LEU A 220 -3.76 -30.30 2.56
CA LEU A 220 -4.72 -30.15 1.48
C LEU A 220 -6.08 -29.78 2.07
N ILE A 221 -6.77 -28.82 1.46
CA ILE A 221 -8.16 -28.50 1.78
C ILE A 221 -9.04 -28.98 0.63
N ASN A 222 -10.16 -29.62 0.95
CA ASN A 222 -11.21 -30.01 0.02
C ASN A 222 -12.47 -29.15 0.29
N PRO A 223 -12.60 -27.99 -0.35
CA PRO A 223 -13.73 -27.08 -0.15
C PRO A 223 -14.88 -27.37 -1.14
N LYS A 224 -16.13 -27.16 -0.71
CA LYS A 224 -17.28 -27.18 -1.64
C LYS A 224 -17.33 -25.91 -2.49
N TYR A 225 -16.95 -24.78 -1.91
CA TYR A 225 -16.94 -23.47 -2.54
C TYR A 225 -15.64 -22.71 -2.22
N LEU A 226 -15.13 -21.96 -3.20
CA LEU A 226 -13.92 -21.14 -3.07
C LEU A 226 -14.26 -19.65 -3.16
N LEU A 227 -13.68 -18.83 -2.29
CA LEU A 227 -13.68 -17.37 -2.44
C LEU A 227 -12.26 -16.84 -2.48
N ILE A 228 -11.90 -16.21 -3.59
CA ILE A 228 -10.57 -15.62 -3.81
C ILE A 228 -10.63 -14.13 -3.45
N ALA A 229 -9.99 -13.76 -2.35
CA ALA A 229 -9.84 -12.39 -1.86
C ALA A 229 -8.34 -12.05 -1.65
N ALA A 230 -7.49 -12.55 -2.54
CA ALA A 230 -6.03 -12.49 -2.42
C ALA A 230 -5.42 -11.09 -2.68
N GLY A 231 -6.27 -10.10 -3.00
CA GLY A 231 -5.90 -8.70 -3.22
C GLY A 231 -5.14 -8.49 -4.53
N ALA A 232 -4.23 -7.52 -4.53
CA ALA A 232 -3.42 -7.15 -5.69
C ALA A 232 -1.94 -6.95 -5.33
N ARG A 233 -1.09 -6.91 -6.36
CA ARG A 233 0.34 -6.59 -6.26
C ARG A 233 0.65 -5.29 -7.00
N GLU A 234 1.74 -4.65 -6.63
CA GLU A 234 2.13 -3.38 -7.24
C GLU A 234 2.63 -3.57 -8.67
N LYS A 235 2.16 -2.71 -9.58
CA LYS A 235 2.77 -2.56 -10.90
C LYS A 235 4.12 -1.89 -10.75
N MET A 236 5.03 -2.28 -11.63
CA MET A 236 6.38 -1.77 -11.67
C MET A 236 6.59 -0.98 -12.95
N LEU A 237 7.59 -0.11 -12.97
CA LEU A 237 7.97 0.66 -14.15
C LEU A 237 9.37 0.25 -14.63
N VAL A 238 9.56 0.33 -15.94
CA VAL A 238 10.83 0.07 -16.63
C VAL A 238 11.43 1.43 -16.95
N PHE A 239 12.59 1.71 -16.38
CA PHE A 239 13.39 2.92 -16.63
C PHE A 239 14.84 2.61 -16.22
N PRO A 240 15.84 3.32 -16.78
CA PRO A 240 17.23 3.19 -16.37
C PRO A 240 17.43 3.28 -14.85
N GLY A 241 18.18 2.33 -14.29
CA GLY A 241 18.43 2.24 -12.85
C GLY A 241 17.26 1.72 -12.00
N ASN A 242 16.16 1.25 -12.61
CA ASN A 242 15.01 0.73 -11.88
C ASN A 242 15.36 -0.41 -10.89
N THR A 243 16.47 -1.14 -11.08
CA THR A 243 16.87 -2.27 -10.22
C THR A 243 17.66 -1.89 -8.98
N LEU A 244 18.10 -0.64 -8.85
CA LEU A 244 18.94 -0.17 -7.75
C LEU A 244 18.28 -0.41 -6.38
N PRO A 245 19.02 -0.88 -5.37
CA PRO A 245 18.57 -0.85 -3.98
C PRO A 245 18.16 0.58 -3.58
N GLY A 246 16.93 0.72 -3.09
CA GLY A 246 16.28 2.03 -2.87
C GLY A 246 15.12 2.30 -3.84
N VAL A 247 14.99 1.55 -4.94
CA VAL A 247 13.85 1.62 -5.86
C VAL A 247 12.89 0.45 -5.58
N TYR A 248 11.72 0.75 -5.01
CA TYR A 248 10.74 -0.28 -4.66
C TYR A 248 9.31 0.27 -4.56
N GLY A 249 8.33 -0.64 -4.44
CA GLY A 249 6.92 -0.27 -4.34
C GLY A 249 6.57 0.50 -3.04
N ALA A 250 5.57 1.36 -3.13
CA ALA A 250 5.00 2.06 -1.97
C ALA A 250 4.51 1.09 -0.88
N GLY A 251 3.96 -0.07 -1.24
CA GLY A 251 3.53 -1.10 -0.30
C GLY A 251 4.69 -1.71 0.49
N ALA A 252 5.86 -1.88 -0.13
CA ALA A 252 7.08 -2.31 0.55
C ALA A 252 7.56 -1.27 1.57
N PHE A 253 7.53 0.01 1.17
CA PHE A 253 7.82 1.13 2.05
C PHE A 253 6.89 1.18 3.27
N GLN A 254 5.57 1.16 3.03
CA GLN A 254 4.56 1.17 4.09
C GLN A 254 4.70 -0.01 5.05
N THR A 255 5.10 -1.18 4.54
CA THR A 255 5.40 -2.35 5.38
C THR A 255 6.54 -2.05 6.36
N LEU A 256 7.64 -1.45 5.89
CA LEU A 256 8.76 -1.07 6.74
C LEU A 256 8.37 0.02 7.76
N VAL A 257 7.75 1.10 7.31
CA VAL A 257 7.51 2.27 8.18
C VAL A 257 6.33 2.10 9.12
N ASN A 258 5.23 1.46 8.69
CA ASN A 258 4.00 1.41 9.48
C ASN A 258 3.81 0.09 10.24
N ARG A 259 4.20 -1.06 9.66
CA ARG A 259 4.10 -2.36 10.33
C ARG A 259 5.34 -2.64 11.18
N ASP A 260 6.52 -2.43 10.59
CA ASP A 260 7.78 -2.81 11.22
C ASP A 260 8.40 -1.66 12.05
N LEU A 261 7.88 -0.44 11.88
CA LEU A 261 8.30 0.79 12.56
C LEU A 261 9.77 1.17 12.29
N ILE A 262 10.27 0.84 11.10
CA ILE A 262 11.65 1.14 10.69
C ILE A 262 11.67 2.39 9.81
N LYS A 263 12.53 3.35 10.13
CA LYS A 263 12.79 4.52 9.26
C LYS A 263 13.56 4.04 8.02
N ALA A 264 12.82 3.72 6.96
CA ALA A 264 13.36 3.06 5.77
C ALA A 264 14.23 3.96 4.86
N ALA A 265 14.10 5.28 5.03
CA ALA A 265 14.66 6.30 4.15
C ALA A 265 14.90 7.60 4.94
N GLU A 266 15.80 8.45 4.45
CA GLU A 266 15.89 9.85 4.89
C GLU A 266 15.15 10.77 3.91
N ASN A 267 15.33 10.54 2.60
CA ASN A 267 14.73 11.34 1.52
C ASN A 267 14.07 10.43 0.48
N VAL A 268 12.75 10.57 0.33
CA VAL A 268 11.92 9.81 -0.60
C VAL A 268 11.47 10.68 -1.77
N PHE A 269 11.56 10.13 -2.98
CA PHE A 269 10.84 10.63 -4.15
C PHE A 269 9.75 9.63 -4.55
N ILE A 270 8.63 10.09 -5.10
CA ILE A 270 7.47 9.24 -5.44
C ILE A 270 7.13 9.39 -6.93
N ILE A 271 6.89 8.27 -7.61
CA ILE A 271 6.28 8.25 -8.95
C ILE A 271 4.88 7.63 -8.88
N GLY A 272 3.89 8.39 -9.37
CA GLY A 272 2.46 8.04 -9.37
C GLY A 272 1.66 8.92 -8.41
N GLY A 273 0.72 9.70 -8.96
CA GLY A 273 -0.21 10.58 -8.24
C GLY A 273 -1.56 9.93 -7.92
N GLY A 274 -1.65 8.60 -7.93
CA GLY A 274 -2.80 7.86 -7.40
C GLY A 274 -2.86 7.87 -5.87
N ASN A 275 -3.96 7.38 -5.29
CA ASN A 275 -4.14 7.32 -3.83
C ASN A 275 -2.97 6.64 -3.12
N VAL A 276 -2.44 5.54 -3.67
CA VAL A 276 -1.28 4.82 -3.09
C VAL A 276 -0.05 5.73 -2.95
N GLY A 277 0.31 6.48 -4.00
CA GLY A 277 1.48 7.35 -4.00
C GLY A 277 1.30 8.55 -3.09
N LEU A 278 0.14 9.21 -3.19
CA LEU A 278 -0.23 10.32 -2.31
C LEU A 278 -0.20 9.91 -0.83
N ILE A 279 -0.77 8.74 -0.51
CA ILE A 279 -0.82 8.20 0.85
C ILE A 279 0.55 7.81 1.38
N ALA A 280 1.40 7.21 0.54
CA ALA A 280 2.79 6.93 0.89
C ALA A 280 3.57 8.20 1.29
N GLY A 281 3.27 9.34 0.65
CA GLY A 281 3.81 10.64 1.04
C GLY A 281 3.47 11.04 2.48
N TYR A 282 2.20 10.90 2.92
CA TYR A 282 1.85 11.20 4.32
C TYR A 282 2.53 10.24 5.29
N HIS A 283 2.59 8.95 4.94
CA HIS A 283 3.22 7.95 5.79
C HIS A 283 4.71 8.23 5.97
N ALA A 284 5.40 8.72 4.92
CA ALA A 284 6.78 9.18 5.03
C ALA A 284 6.90 10.35 6.01
N ILE A 285 6.05 11.38 5.88
CA ILE A 285 6.07 12.55 6.77
C ILE A 285 5.77 12.16 8.22
N GLN A 286 4.78 11.29 8.46
CA GLN A 286 4.47 10.76 9.79
C GLN A 286 5.63 9.98 10.43
N ALA A 287 6.45 9.33 9.61
CA ALA A 287 7.66 8.62 10.01
C ALA A 287 8.90 9.53 10.14
N GLY A 288 8.76 10.85 9.95
CA GLY A 288 9.88 11.80 9.98
C GLY A 288 10.85 11.65 8.80
N ILE A 289 10.33 11.23 7.65
CA ILE A 289 11.06 11.06 6.38
C ILE A 289 10.68 12.22 5.47
N ASN A 290 11.68 12.80 4.79
CA ASN A 290 11.46 13.90 3.87
C ASN A 290 10.85 13.37 2.56
N VAL A 291 9.83 14.06 2.05
CA VAL A 291 9.29 13.81 0.70
C VAL A 291 9.81 14.89 -0.23
N VAL A 292 10.77 14.52 -1.07
CA VAL A 292 11.48 15.42 -1.99
C VAL A 292 10.57 15.92 -3.10
N GLY A 293 9.67 15.05 -3.58
CA GLY A 293 8.68 15.39 -4.59
C GLY A 293 7.89 14.18 -5.05
N LEU A 294 6.87 14.47 -5.84
CA LEU A 294 6.03 13.48 -6.51
C LEU A 294 5.88 13.85 -7.98
N VAL A 295 5.94 12.86 -8.87
CA VAL A 295 5.56 13.02 -10.28
C VAL A 295 4.32 12.22 -10.64
N GLU A 296 3.48 12.80 -11.50
CA GLU A 296 2.32 12.18 -12.14
C GLU A 296 2.43 12.39 -13.65
N ALA A 297 2.25 11.31 -14.40
CA ALA A 297 2.37 11.33 -15.85
C ALA A 297 1.18 12.04 -16.50
N LEU A 298 0.00 11.97 -15.89
CA LEU A 298 -1.19 12.68 -16.34
C LEU A 298 -1.13 14.18 -15.97
N SER A 299 -2.02 14.96 -16.58
CA SER A 299 -2.16 16.41 -16.33
C SER A 299 -2.65 16.75 -14.92
N GLN A 300 -3.27 15.77 -14.25
CA GLN A 300 -3.74 15.85 -12.87
C GLN A 300 -3.52 14.53 -12.13
N CYS A 301 -3.41 14.60 -10.80
CA CYS A 301 -3.32 13.40 -9.96
C CYS A 301 -4.56 12.52 -10.13
N GLY A 302 -4.37 11.21 -10.26
CA GLY A 302 -5.47 10.25 -10.35
C GLY A 302 -6.13 9.93 -9.00
N GLY A 303 -5.45 10.22 -7.89
CA GLY A 303 -5.99 10.07 -6.54
C GLY A 303 -6.94 11.20 -6.14
N TYR A 304 -7.60 11.07 -5.00
CA TYR A 304 -8.55 12.06 -4.51
C TYR A 304 -7.88 13.41 -4.28
N LYS A 305 -8.54 14.50 -4.71
CA LYS A 305 -8.00 15.85 -4.62
C LYS A 305 -7.65 16.28 -3.20
N VAL A 306 -8.44 15.82 -2.22
CA VAL A 306 -8.17 16.05 -0.79
C VAL A 306 -6.88 15.40 -0.29
N HIS A 307 -6.44 14.31 -0.92
CA HIS A 307 -5.12 13.74 -0.68
C HIS A 307 -4.06 14.67 -1.28
N GLU A 308 -4.14 14.94 -2.59
CA GLU A 308 -3.18 15.83 -3.26
C GLU A 308 -2.97 17.15 -2.50
N ASP A 309 -4.05 17.82 -2.12
CA ASP A 309 -4.01 19.08 -1.38
C ASP A 309 -3.37 18.95 -0.01
N LYS A 310 -3.60 17.82 0.68
CA LYS A 310 -2.94 17.53 1.95
C LYS A 310 -1.42 17.49 1.76
N LEU A 311 -0.88 16.88 0.70
CA LEU A 311 0.57 16.89 0.43
C LEU A 311 1.08 18.28 0.07
N ARG A 312 0.35 19.01 -0.79
CA ARG A 312 0.75 20.37 -1.20
C ARG A 312 0.83 21.33 -0.01
N ARG A 313 -0.14 21.29 0.90
CA ARG A 313 -0.16 22.09 2.15
C ARG A 313 1.05 21.80 3.04
N LEU A 314 1.61 20.59 2.97
CA LEU A 314 2.82 20.23 3.72
C LEU A 314 4.10 20.76 3.07
N GLY A 315 4.03 21.25 1.84
CA GLY A 315 5.16 21.77 1.08
C GLY A 315 5.76 20.77 0.09
N VAL A 316 5.10 19.64 -0.18
CA VAL A 316 5.59 18.65 -1.15
C VAL A 316 5.32 19.15 -2.56
N PRO A 317 6.35 19.29 -3.42
CA PRO A 317 6.14 19.61 -4.83
C PRO A 317 5.56 18.41 -5.57
N ILE A 318 4.54 18.66 -6.38
CA ILE A 318 3.90 17.67 -7.24
C ILE A 318 3.98 18.17 -8.68
N TYR A 319 4.66 17.41 -9.54
CA TYR A 319 4.82 17.72 -10.97
C TYR A 319 3.91 16.80 -11.79
N THR A 320 2.88 17.37 -12.41
CA THR A 320 2.00 16.68 -13.37
C THR A 320 2.56 16.79 -14.78
N ASN A 321 2.14 15.90 -15.70
CA ASN A 321 2.79 15.71 -16.99
C ASN A 321 4.29 15.44 -16.86
N HIS A 322 4.73 14.72 -15.83
CA HIS A 322 6.13 14.36 -15.64
C HIS A 322 6.27 12.87 -15.32
N THR A 323 7.40 12.29 -15.71
CA THR A 323 7.78 10.93 -15.32
C THR A 323 9.23 10.87 -14.88
N VAL A 324 9.63 9.75 -14.29
CA VAL A 324 11.03 9.44 -14.00
C VAL A 324 11.71 9.00 -15.30
N ILE A 325 12.79 9.67 -15.66
CA ILE A 325 13.69 9.30 -16.75
C ILE A 325 14.69 8.25 -16.25
N SER A 326 15.28 8.47 -15.07
CA SER A 326 16.32 7.57 -14.53
C SER A 326 16.36 7.58 -13.00
N ALA A 327 16.78 6.44 -12.44
CA ALA A 327 17.31 6.33 -11.10
C ALA A 327 18.83 6.18 -11.18
N ASN A 328 19.56 6.85 -10.29
CA ASN A 328 20.99 7.06 -10.44
C ASN A 328 21.75 6.72 -9.17
N GLY A 329 22.90 6.11 -9.36
CA GLY A 329 23.81 5.68 -8.32
C GLY A 329 24.54 4.41 -8.73
N GLN A 330 25.64 4.10 -8.06
CA GLN A 330 26.47 2.93 -8.37
C GLN A 330 25.92 1.68 -7.68
N ASP A 331 25.91 1.68 -6.35
CA ASP A 331 25.50 0.50 -5.57
C ASP A 331 24.05 0.55 -5.06
N LYS A 332 23.49 1.76 -5.02
CA LYS A 332 22.18 2.09 -4.46
C LYS A 332 21.71 3.41 -5.04
N LEU A 333 20.44 3.73 -4.83
CA LEU A 333 19.88 5.01 -5.25
C LEU A 333 20.51 6.18 -4.49
N GLU A 334 20.91 7.21 -5.24
CA GLU A 334 21.47 8.47 -4.73
C GLU A 334 20.74 9.70 -5.30
N SER A 335 20.20 9.59 -6.52
CA SER A 335 19.34 10.62 -7.11
C SER A 335 18.40 10.07 -8.17
N ILE A 336 17.37 10.82 -8.51
CA ILE A 336 16.44 10.53 -9.63
C ILE A 336 16.37 11.72 -10.57
N THR A 337 16.13 11.44 -11.85
CA THR A 337 15.90 12.46 -12.88
C THR A 337 14.48 12.34 -13.38
N ILE A 338 13.76 13.45 -13.41
CA ILE A 338 12.42 13.54 -14.00
C ILE A 338 12.47 14.37 -15.27
N GLY A 339 11.50 14.19 -16.15
CA GLY A 339 11.28 15.05 -17.30
C GLY A 339 9.80 15.27 -17.55
N LYS A 340 9.49 16.37 -18.23
CA LYS A 340 8.14 16.69 -18.66
C LYS A 340 7.77 15.85 -19.88
N LEU A 341 6.55 15.35 -19.90
CA LEU A 341 5.97 14.60 -21.00
C LEU A 341 5.30 15.56 -22.00
N THR A 342 5.52 15.31 -23.28
CA THR A 342 4.75 15.92 -24.37
C THR A 342 3.39 15.22 -24.51
N ASP A 343 2.50 15.78 -25.33
CA ASP A 343 1.21 15.13 -25.65
C ASP A 343 1.38 13.76 -26.35
N SER A 344 2.55 13.52 -26.95
CA SER A 344 2.94 12.24 -27.55
C SER A 344 3.60 11.27 -26.57
N TRP A 345 3.68 11.62 -25.28
CA TRP A 345 4.30 10.83 -24.21
C TRP A 345 5.84 10.68 -24.33
N ASP A 346 6.48 11.54 -25.13
CA ASP A 346 7.93 11.67 -25.18
C ASP A 346 8.42 12.64 -24.10
N ILE A 347 9.70 12.55 -23.75
CA ILE A 347 10.34 13.52 -22.85
C ILE A 347 10.61 14.82 -23.63
N GLU A 348 10.13 15.94 -23.11
CA GLU A 348 10.44 17.28 -23.63
C GLU A 348 11.93 17.60 -23.34
N PRO A 349 12.79 17.76 -24.37
CA PRO A 349 14.23 17.99 -24.16
C PRO A 349 14.49 19.29 -23.40
N GLY A 350 15.40 19.27 -22.42
CA GLY A 350 15.72 20.43 -21.57
C GLY A 350 14.78 20.62 -20.38
N SER A 351 13.76 19.77 -20.23
CA SER A 351 12.85 19.80 -19.07
C SER A 351 13.38 19.00 -17.86
N GLU A 352 14.56 18.40 -17.98
CA GLU A 352 15.09 17.46 -17.00
C GLU A 352 15.40 18.13 -15.66
N LYS A 353 15.03 17.46 -14.57
CA LYS A 353 15.34 17.89 -13.20
C LYS A 353 15.84 16.72 -12.39
N THR A 354 17.01 16.88 -11.77
CA THR A 354 17.63 15.85 -10.92
C THR A 354 17.40 16.19 -9.45
N PHE A 355 17.02 15.22 -8.64
CA PHE A 355 16.80 15.38 -7.21
C PHE A 355 17.58 14.34 -6.40
N ALA A 356 18.27 14.77 -5.35
CA ALA A 356 18.91 13.85 -4.40
C ALA A 356 17.84 13.11 -3.58
N CYS A 357 17.88 11.78 -3.59
CA CYS A 357 17.03 10.95 -2.75
C CYS A 357 17.68 9.58 -2.56
N ASP A 358 17.40 8.93 -1.43
CA ASP A 358 17.93 7.59 -1.14
C ASP A 358 16.92 6.48 -1.41
N THR A 359 15.70 6.87 -1.78
CA THR A 359 14.56 5.99 -2.01
C THR A 359 13.61 6.57 -3.07
N LEU A 360 13.22 5.75 -4.04
CA LEU A 360 12.19 6.05 -5.05
C LEU A 360 11.04 5.05 -4.86
N LEU A 361 9.86 5.58 -4.55
CA LEU A 361 8.63 4.79 -4.41
C LEU A 361 7.89 4.71 -5.74
N ILE A 362 7.66 3.49 -6.20
CA ILE A 362 6.85 3.22 -7.39
C ILE A 362 5.39 2.99 -6.96
N ALA A 363 4.48 3.84 -7.43
CA ALA A 363 3.05 3.80 -7.12
C ALA A 363 2.19 4.00 -8.39
N VAL A 364 2.50 3.25 -9.45
CA VAL A 364 1.92 3.42 -10.81
C VAL A 364 0.77 2.45 -11.11
N GLY A 365 0.06 1.99 -10.07
CA GLY A 365 -1.09 1.09 -10.17
C GLY A 365 -0.80 -0.32 -9.64
N LEU A 366 -1.81 -1.19 -9.76
CA LEU A 366 -1.82 -2.53 -9.19
C LEU A 366 -2.25 -3.57 -10.24
N ASP A 367 -1.74 -4.80 -10.11
CA ASP A 367 -2.14 -6.00 -10.86
C ASP A 367 -2.90 -6.94 -9.90
N PRO A 368 -4.12 -7.38 -10.21
CA PRO A 368 -4.87 -8.33 -9.38
C PRO A 368 -4.12 -9.65 -9.12
N VAL A 369 -4.34 -10.24 -7.95
CA VAL A 369 -3.89 -11.60 -7.60
C VAL A 369 -5.07 -12.55 -7.83
N ASP A 370 -5.31 -12.85 -9.10
CA ASP A 370 -6.47 -13.60 -9.57
C ASP A 370 -6.12 -15.00 -10.09
N GLU A 371 -4.85 -15.44 -9.97
CA GLU A 371 -4.39 -16.67 -10.60
C GLU A 371 -5.12 -17.92 -10.09
N PHE A 372 -5.51 -17.91 -8.82
CA PHE A 372 -6.30 -18.95 -8.20
C PHE A 372 -7.72 -19.01 -8.77
N TYR A 373 -8.35 -17.85 -9.02
CA TYR A 373 -9.71 -17.78 -9.56
C TYR A 373 -9.77 -18.42 -10.95
N HIS A 374 -8.90 -17.97 -11.87
CA HIS A 374 -8.84 -18.51 -13.23
C HIS A 374 -8.52 -20.01 -13.23
N LYS A 375 -7.68 -20.48 -12.29
CA LYS A 375 -7.34 -21.91 -12.19
C LYS A 375 -8.51 -22.75 -11.69
N ALA A 376 -9.27 -22.26 -10.72
CA ALA A 376 -10.47 -22.92 -10.24
C ALA A 376 -11.55 -23.00 -11.34
N GLN A 377 -11.77 -21.91 -12.09
CA GLN A 377 -12.69 -21.92 -13.24
C GLN A 377 -12.28 -22.95 -14.30
N GLN A 378 -10.99 -23.03 -14.63
CA GLN A 378 -10.47 -24.02 -15.59
C GLN A 378 -10.80 -25.46 -15.18
N PHE A 379 -10.90 -25.74 -13.88
CA PHE A 379 -11.20 -27.05 -13.33
C PHE A 379 -12.68 -27.23 -12.94
N ASN A 380 -13.55 -26.30 -13.32
CA ASN A 380 -14.99 -26.32 -12.99
C ASN A 380 -15.27 -26.40 -11.48
N ILE A 381 -14.43 -25.75 -10.67
CA ILE A 381 -14.64 -25.62 -9.22
C ILE A 381 -15.55 -24.41 -8.98
N ASN A 382 -16.52 -24.54 -8.07
CA ASN A 382 -17.37 -23.42 -7.67
C ASN A 382 -16.53 -22.33 -6.99
N VAL A 383 -16.33 -21.21 -7.67
CA VAL A 383 -15.41 -20.15 -7.23
C VAL A 383 -15.98 -18.75 -7.44
N TRP A 384 -15.74 -17.89 -6.46
CA TRP A 384 -16.04 -16.47 -6.46
C TRP A 384 -14.76 -15.66 -6.25
N ILE A 385 -14.80 -14.37 -6.56
CA ILE A 385 -13.66 -13.45 -6.42
C ILE A 385 -14.14 -12.09 -5.92
N ALA A 386 -13.41 -11.48 -4.99
CA ALA A 386 -13.80 -10.22 -4.37
C ALA A 386 -12.60 -9.30 -4.08
N GLY A 387 -12.89 -8.01 -3.84
CA GLY A 387 -11.90 -6.97 -3.58
C GLY A 387 -10.93 -6.75 -4.74
N ASP A 388 -9.70 -6.32 -4.43
CA ASP A 388 -8.67 -6.02 -5.45
C ASP A 388 -8.23 -7.22 -6.30
N ALA A 389 -8.60 -8.46 -5.91
CA ALA A 389 -8.41 -9.61 -6.75
C ALA A 389 -9.37 -9.61 -7.96
N GLN A 390 -10.56 -9.02 -7.81
CA GLN A 390 -11.55 -8.86 -8.87
C GLN A 390 -11.33 -7.54 -9.63
N GLU A 391 -11.22 -6.44 -8.89
CA GLU A 391 -11.14 -5.10 -9.45
C GLU A 391 -10.47 -4.15 -8.46
N ILE A 392 -9.51 -3.36 -8.93
CA ILE A 392 -8.76 -2.43 -8.10
C ILE A 392 -9.66 -1.27 -7.66
N ALA A 393 -9.90 -1.14 -6.36
CA ALA A 393 -10.76 -0.10 -5.80
C ALA A 393 -10.31 0.32 -4.40
N GLU A 394 -11.03 1.30 -3.82
CA GLU A 394 -10.83 1.67 -2.42
C GLU A 394 -11.22 0.54 -1.45
N ALA A 395 -10.65 0.54 -0.25
CA ALA A 395 -10.90 -0.55 0.72
C ALA A 395 -12.39 -0.66 1.10
N SER A 396 -13.12 0.45 1.10
CA SER A 396 -14.57 0.48 1.32
C SER A 396 -15.30 -0.35 0.28
N ALA A 397 -14.98 -0.20 -1.01
CA ALA A 397 -15.52 -1.03 -2.08
C ALA A 397 -15.11 -2.50 -1.95
N ALA A 398 -13.88 -2.77 -1.49
CA ALA A 398 -13.42 -4.14 -1.22
C ALA A 398 -14.27 -4.81 -0.10
N MET A 399 -14.65 -4.07 0.94
CA MET A 399 -15.53 -4.59 2.00
C MET A 399 -16.93 -4.94 1.47
N PHE A 400 -17.50 -4.09 0.60
CA PHE A 400 -18.81 -4.36 -0.02
C PHE A 400 -18.78 -5.56 -0.96
N THR A 401 -17.80 -5.62 -1.87
CA THR A 401 -17.68 -6.76 -2.80
C THR A 401 -17.53 -8.08 -2.04
N GLY A 402 -16.71 -8.12 -0.98
CA GLY A 402 -16.62 -9.31 -0.11
C GLY A 402 -17.97 -9.72 0.49
N LYS A 403 -18.75 -8.76 0.99
CA LYS A 403 -20.09 -8.99 1.52
C LYS A 403 -21.05 -9.53 0.45
N ILE A 404 -21.06 -8.91 -0.73
CA ILE A 404 -21.94 -9.29 -1.85
C ILE A 404 -21.63 -10.71 -2.32
N GLU A 405 -20.36 -11.06 -2.51
CA GLU A 405 -19.99 -12.40 -2.98
C GLU A 405 -20.30 -13.49 -1.93
N ALA A 406 -20.18 -13.18 -0.64
CA ALA A 406 -20.65 -14.08 0.42
C ALA A 406 -22.17 -14.31 0.38
N LEU A 407 -22.97 -13.27 0.15
CA LEU A 407 -24.43 -13.41 0.01
C LEU A 407 -24.81 -14.23 -1.22
N LYS A 408 -24.08 -14.10 -2.34
CA LYS A 408 -24.23 -14.94 -3.54
C LYS A 408 -23.92 -16.41 -3.23
N ILE A 409 -22.85 -16.68 -2.48
CA ILE A 409 -22.52 -18.05 -2.01
C ILE A 409 -23.64 -18.61 -1.12
N LEU A 410 -24.16 -17.82 -0.16
CA LEU A 410 -25.27 -18.26 0.70
C LEU A 410 -26.52 -18.62 -0.11
N LYS A 411 -26.85 -17.81 -1.13
CA LYS A 411 -27.94 -18.10 -2.05
C LYS A 411 -27.73 -19.42 -2.79
N GLU A 412 -26.52 -19.69 -3.28
CA GLU A 412 -26.15 -20.94 -3.94
C GLU A 412 -26.24 -22.16 -3.01
N ILE A 413 -25.88 -21.99 -1.74
CA ILE A 413 -26.02 -23.03 -0.71
C ILE A 413 -27.50 -23.27 -0.33
N GLY A 414 -28.39 -22.33 -0.63
CA GLY A 414 -29.81 -22.37 -0.26
C GLY A 414 -30.10 -21.80 1.13
N VAL A 415 -29.21 -20.95 1.68
CA VAL A 415 -29.44 -20.22 2.93
C VAL A 415 -30.19 -18.92 2.61
N PRO A 416 -31.40 -18.72 3.16
CA PRO A 416 -32.17 -17.50 2.92
C PRO A 416 -31.46 -16.29 3.55
N ASN A 417 -31.44 -15.18 2.82
CA ASN A 417 -30.98 -13.89 3.33
C ASN A 417 -31.99 -12.80 2.94
N SER A 418 -32.11 -11.77 3.77
CA SER A 418 -33.04 -10.65 3.58
C SER A 418 -32.35 -9.39 3.05
N GLU A 419 -31.07 -9.46 2.71
CA GLU A 419 -30.32 -8.32 2.23
C GLU A 419 -30.66 -8.03 0.76
N ASN A 420 -30.80 -6.75 0.43
CA ASN A 420 -31.03 -6.32 -0.94
C ASN A 420 -29.70 -6.28 -1.70
N LEU A 421 -29.44 -7.34 -2.48
CA LEU A 421 -28.22 -7.47 -3.28
C LEU A 421 -28.05 -6.33 -4.29
N GLU A 422 -29.14 -5.88 -4.92
CA GLU A 422 -29.10 -4.82 -5.94
C GLU A 422 -28.65 -3.49 -5.33
N GLU A 423 -29.21 -3.12 -4.19
CA GLU A 423 -28.82 -1.90 -3.45
C GLU A 423 -27.35 -1.94 -2.98
N LEU A 424 -26.85 -3.10 -2.55
CA LEU A 424 -25.44 -3.26 -2.18
C LEU A 424 -24.52 -3.14 -3.39
N GLU A 425 -24.93 -3.70 -4.53
CA GLU A 425 -24.19 -3.59 -5.80
C GLU A 425 -24.14 -2.14 -6.29
N ASP A 426 -25.24 -1.40 -6.20
CA ASP A 426 -25.29 0.03 -6.51
C ASP A 426 -24.35 0.85 -5.61
N LEU A 427 -24.37 0.59 -4.30
CA LEU A 427 -23.48 1.26 -3.36
C LEU A 427 -22.00 0.91 -3.62
N ALA A 428 -21.70 -0.35 -3.95
CA ALA A 428 -20.35 -0.77 -4.31
C ALA A 428 -19.87 -0.08 -5.60
N ASN A 429 -20.75 0.02 -6.62
CA ASN A 429 -20.46 0.71 -7.88
C ASN A 429 -20.21 2.20 -7.66
N LEU A 430 -21.00 2.85 -6.80
CA LEU A 430 -20.81 4.24 -6.40
C LEU A 430 -19.42 4.46 -5.77
N MET A 431 -18.96 3.53 -4.95
CA MET A 431 -17.63 3.63 -4.30
C MET A 431 -16.46 3.36 -5.25
N LYS A 432 -16.69 2.64 -6.35
CA LYS A 432 -15.67 2.36 -7.38
C LYS A 432 -15.56 3.46 -8.43
N ALA A 433 -16.62 4.24 -8.61
CA ALA A 433 -16.68 5.27 -9.64
C ALA A 433 -15.53 6.28 -9.47
N LYS A 434 -14.94 6.66 -10.61
CA LYS A 434 -13.95 7.74 -10.64
C LYS A 434 -14.67 9.04 -10.21
N PRO A 435 -14.15 9.77 -9.23
CA PRO A 435 -14.70 11.07 -8.86
C PRO A 435 -14.74 12.03 -10.06
N PRO A 436 -15.75 12.92 -10.14
CA PRO A 436 -15.74 14.00 -11.11
C PRO A 436 -14.57 14.95 -10.86
N ASP A 437 -14.33 15.85 -11.83
CA ASP A 437 -13.31 16.88 -11.67
C ASP A 437 -13.66 17.83 -10.50
N PRO A 438 -12.66 18.39 -9.79
CA PRO A 438 -12.92 19.29 -8.68
C PRO A 438 -13.70 20.55 -9.11
N VAL A 439 -14.67 20.94 -8.28
CA VAL A 439 -15.49 22.15 -8.44
C VAL A 439 -14.94 23.30 -7.60
N GLN A 440 -15.44 24.51 -7.84
CA GLN A 440 -15.14 25.65 -6.98
C GLN A 440 -16.01 25.59 -5.72
N THR A 441 -15.39 25.69 -4.54
CA THR A 441 -16.10 25.76 -3.27
C THR A 441 -16.65 27.15 -3.03
N GLU A 442 -17.93 27.25 -2.64
CA GLU A 442 -18.50 28.51 -2.18
C GLU A 442 -17.87 28.94 -0.86
N VAL A 443 -17.40 30.19 -0.80
CA VAL A 443 -16.90 30.77 0.44
C VAL A 443 -18.07 31.39 1.19
N ILE A 444 -18.29 30.94 2.42
CA ILE A 444 -19.34 31.50 3.27
C ILE A 444 -19.06 33.00 3.52
N GLY A 445 -19.97 33.86 3.09
CA GLY A 445 -19.87 35.32 3.25
C GLY A 445 -20.00 35.81 4.70
N LYS A 446 -20.37 34.93 5.62
CA LYS A 446 -20.54 35.21 7.07
C LYS A 446 -19.23 35.66 7.73
N GLU A 447 -19.32 36.68 8.58
CA GLU A 447 -18.21 37.25 9.39
C GLU A 447 -18.63 37.44 10.86
N GLU A 448 -19.47 36.53 11.34
CA GLU A 448 -19.95 36.51 12.71
C GLU A 448 -20.15 35.07 13.20
N GLY A 449 -20.30 34.91 14.51
CA GLY A 449 -20.47 33.60 15.12
C GLY A 449 -19.24 32.71 14.93
N ILE A 450 -19.48 31.41 14.88
CA ILE A 450 -18.47 30.37 14.65
C ILE A 450 -19.04 29.36 13.68
N PHE A 451 -18.25 28.87 12.73
CA PHE A 451 -18.73 27.90 11.74
C PHE A 451 -17.57 27.11 11.13
N PRO A 452 -17.83 25.86 10.67
CA PRO A 452 -16.86 25.11 9.89
C PRO A 452 -16.78 25.67 8.47
N LEU A 453 -15.58 25.70 7.91
CA LEU A 453 -15.34 25.95 6.49
C LEU A 453 -14.72 24.71 5.84
N PHE A 454 -15.33 24.25 4.76
CA PHE A 454 -14.94 23.06 4.01
C PHE A 454 -14.04 23.44 2.85
N HIS A 455 -12.88 22.78 2.78
CA HIS A 455 -11.88 22.93 1.73
C HIS A 455 -11.80 21.69 0.84
N CYS A 456 -12.75 20.74 0.99
CA CYS A 456 -12.95 19.66 0.04
C CYS A 456 -13.74 20.21 -1.16
N ASN A 457 -13.23 19.97 -2.36
CA ASN A 457 -13.78 20.54 -3.57
C ASN A 457 -13.96 19.49 -4.68
N GLN A 458 -13.94 18.21 -4.33
CA GLN A 458 -14.20 17.10 -5.24
C GLN A 458 -15.23 16.18 -4.59
N GLU A 459 -16.25 15.80 -5.35
CA GLU A 459 -17.27 14.85 -4.92
C GLU A 459 -16.65 13.46 -4.77
N ILE A 460 -16.57 12.98 -3.53
CA ILE A 460 -16.08 11.65 -3.18
C ILE A 460 -17.01 11.04 -2.12
N PRO A 461 -17.24 9.72 -2.10
CA PRO A 461 -18.06 9.08 -1.07
C PRO A 461 -17.45 9.31 0.34
N CYS A 462 -18.04 10.19 1.14
CA CYS A 462 -17.51 10.60 2.45
C CYS A 462 -18.57 11.33 3.30
N ASN A 463 -18.97 10.75 4.44
CA ASN A 463 -19.86 11.40 5.42
C ASN A 463 -19.35 11.58 6.88
N PRO A 464 -18.07 11.36 7.27
CA PRO A 464 -17.67 11.50 8.67
C PRO A 464 -17.99 12.85 9.31
N CYS A 465 -17.90 13.96 8.56
CA CYS A 465 -18.17 15.29 9.12
C CYS A 465 -19.65 15.54 9.43
N THR A 466 -20.57 14.98 8.63
CA THR A 466 -22.01 15.05 8.88
C THR A 466 -22.36 14.18 10.09
N SER A 467 -21.81 12.97 10.16
CA SER A 467 -22.13 11.99 11.21
C SER A 467 -21.69 12.41 12.62
N VAL A 468 -20.66 13.26 12.75
CA VAL A 468 -20.14 13.68 14.07
C VAL A 468 -20.70 15.02 14.57
N CYS A 469 -21.51 15.73 13.76
CA CYS A 469 -22.02 17.04 14.14
C CYS A 469 -23.15 16.88 15.17
N PRO A 470 -22.97 17.28 16.45
CA PRO A 470 -24.00 17.10 17.47
C PRO A 470 -25.20 18.05 17.31
N GLN A 471 -25.07 19.06 16.44
CA GLN A 471 -26.13 20.01 16.11
C GLN A 471 -26.75 19.71 14.73
N GLU A 472 -26.31 18.66 14.04
CA GLU A 472 -26.82 18.27 12.70
C GLU A 472 -26.74 19.37 11.63
N GLN A 473 -25.89 20.38 11.85
CA GLN A 473 -25.71 21.54 10.96
C GLN A 473 -24.76 21.29 9.78
N ILE A 474 -24.30 20.07 9.57
CA ILE A 474 -23.45 19.70 8.44
C ILE A 474 -24.19 18.62 7.67
N LYS A 475 -24.58 18.92 6.43
CA LYS A 475 -25.33 18.01 5.56
C LYS A 475 -24.67 17.89 4.19
N THR A 476 -25.10 16.89 3.43
CA THR A 476 -24.80 16.76 2.01
C THR A 476 -26.09 16.91 1.22
N VAL A 477 -26.00 17.26 -0.07
CA VAL A 477 -27.17 17.38 -0.93
C VAL A 477 -27.84 16.00 -1.05
N ASP A 478 -29.16 15.96 -0.86
CA ASP A 478 -29.98 14.74 -0.87
C ASP A 478 -29.51 13.64 0.11
N ASP A 479 -28.76 13.99 1.15
CA ASP A 479 -28.10 13.06 2.08
C ASP A 479 -27.19 12.03 1.39
N LEU A 480 -26.79 12.30 0.15
CA LEU A 480 -25.89 11.45 -0.62
C LEU A 480 -24.47 11.65 -0.12
N ILE A 481 -23.79 10.56 0.22
CA ILE A 481 -22.41 10.62 0.75
C ILE A 481 -21.40 11.08 -0.31
N THR A 482 -21.74 11.07 -1.59
CA THR A 482 -20.88 11.54 -2.68
C THR A 482 -20.86 13.05 -2.83
N GLN A 483 -21.88 13.74 -2.33
CA GLN A 483 -22.04 15.18 -2.47
C GLN A 483 -21.14 15.94 -1.48
N LEU A 484 -20.75 17.16 -1.85
CA LEU A 484 -19.95 18.01 -0.97
C LEU A 484 -20.74 18.42 0.28
N PRO A 485 -20.08 18.47 1.46
CA PRO A 485 -20.73 18.92 2.68
C PRO A 485 -20.97 20.44 2.65
N TYR A 486 -22.11 20.87 3.15
CA TYR A 486 -22.45 22.28 3.40
C TYR A 486 -22.86 22.49 4.86
N PHE A 487 -22.72 23.73 5.32
CA PHE A 487 -23.11 24.15 6.67
C PHE A 487 -24.49 24.82 6.64
N ILE A 488 -25.37 24.42 7.56
CA ILE A 488 -26.69 25.02 7.75
C ILE A 488 -26.62 26.03 8.90
N ASP A 489 -26.95 27.27 8.59
CA ASP A 489 -26.89 28.39 9.53
C ASP A 489 -28.27 28.71 10.13
N ASP A 490 -28.91 27.68 10.70
CA ASP A 490 -30.23 27.77 11.34
C ASP A 490 -30.15 27.93 12.88
N GLN A 491 -29.01 27.57 13.48
CA GLN A 491 -28.74 27.69 14.91
C GLN A 491 -27.26 27.99 15.20
N ASP A 492 -26.94 28.28 16.46
CA ASP A 492 -25.57 28.60 16.86
C ASP A 492 -24.67 27.34 16.88
N CYS A 493 -23.66 27.32 16.02
CA CYS A 493 -22.61 26.30 16.11
C CYS A 493 -21.88 26.43 17.46
N ILE A 494 -21.74 25.31 18.16
CA ILE A 494 -21.10 25.29 19.49
C ILE A 494 -19.56 25.28 19.44
N GLY A 495 -18.95 25.16 18.25
CA GLY A 495 -17.48 25.17 18.12
C GLY A 495 -16.75 23.98 18.72
N CYS A 496 -17.40 22.81 18.76
CA CYS A 496 -16.83 21.60 19.39
C CYS A 496 -15.57 21.08 18.67
N GLY A 497 -15.42 21.34 17.37
CA GLY A 497 -14.27 20.92 16.56
C GLY A 497 -14.28 19.45 16.11
N LYS A 498 -15.38 18.71 16.34
CA LYS A 498 -15.48 17.28 15.96
C LYS A 498 -15.35 17.07 14.44
N CYS A 499 -16.00 17.92 13.63
CA CYS A 499 -15.89 17.87 12.16
C CYS A 499 -14.45 18.07 11.67
N VAL A 500 -13.71 19.00 12.29
CA VAL A 500 -12.29 19.25 12.01
C VAL A 500 -11.44 18.03 12.36
N ALA A 501 -11.63 17.46 13.57
CA ALA A 501 -10.83 16.35 14.05
C ALA A 501 -11.09 15.02 13.32
N VAL A 502 -12.33 14.76 12.90
CA VAL A 502 -12.72 13.52 12.20
C VAL A 502 -12.34 13.54 10.71
N CYS A 503 -12.22 14.72 10.08
CA CYS A 503 -12.03 14.85 8.63
C CYS A 503 -10.87 13.97 8.10
N PRO A 504 -11.14 12.97 7.23
CA PRO A 504 -10.10 12.15 6.61
C PRO A 504 -9.12 12.96 5.77
N GLY A 505 -9.63 13.98 5.05
CA GLY A 505 -8.83 14.86 4.20
C GLY A 505 -8.07 15.97 4.94
N LEU A 506 -8.29 16.17 6.25
CA LEU A 506 -7.80 17.36 6.98
C LEU A 506 -8.17 18.67 6.26
N ALA A 507 -9.36 18.70 5.67
CA ALA A 507 -9.83 19.74 4.78
C ALA A 507 -10.97 20.56 5.41
N ILE A 508 -11.07 20.59 6.73
CA ILE A 508 -12.08 21.39 7.44
C ILE A 508 -11.35 22.30 8.43
N THR A 509 -11.66 23.58 8.38
CA THR A 509 -11.22 24.56 9.39
C THR A 509 -12.42 25.05 10.18
N LEU A 510 -12.20 25.54 11.40
CA LEU A 510 -13.25 26.16 12.21
C LEU A 510 -12.87 27.63 12.43
N ILE A 511 -13.73 28.55 11.99
CA ILE A 511 -13.51 29.99 12.06
C ILE A 511 -14.41 30.58 13.14
N ASP A 512 -13.84 31.31 14.10
CA ASP A 512 -14.54 31.91 15.25
C ASP A 512 -14.38 33.43 15.26
N TYR A 513 -15.44 34.13 14.87
CA TYR A 513 -15.56 35.60 14.84
C TYR A 513 -16.12 36.19 16.14
N ARG A 514 -16.57 35.36 17.11
CA ARG A 514 -17.34 35.84 18.28
C ARG A 514 -16.60 36.84 19.16
N LYS A 515 -15.26 36.80 19.15
CA LYS A 515 -14.43 37.67 19.99
C LYS A 515 -13.79 38.84 19.24
N ASP A 516 -13.52 38.65 17.94
CA ASP A 516 -12.67 39.55 17.16
C ASP A 516 -13.02 39.37 15.67
N LYS A 517 -13.60 40.42 15.06
CA LYS A 517 -14.04 40.36 13.66
C LYS A 517 -12.91 40.60 12.67
N GLU A 518 -11.95 41.45 13.04
CA GLU A 518 -10.80 41.80 12.21
C GLU A 518 -9.73 40.69 12.25
N SER A 519 -9.63 39.98 13.37
CA SER A 519 -8.68 38.88 13.54
C SER A 519 -9.34 37.63 14.13
N PRO A 520 -10.23 36.94 13.37
CA PRO A 520 -10.89 35.73 13.83
C PRO A 520 -9.89 34.63 14.17
N VAL A 521 -10.32 33.74 15.06
CA VAL A 521 -9.54 32.55 15.40
C VAL A 521 -9.85 31.44 14.40
N VAL A 522 -8.82 30.91 13.72
CA VAL A 522 -8.94 29.79 12.79
C VAL A 522 -8.29 28.56 13.39
N THR A 523 -9.02 27.44 13.41
CA THR A 523 -8.56 26.15 13.96
C THR A 523 -8.31 25.12 12.87
N PHE A 524 -7.12 24.54 12.87
CA PHE A 524 -6.64 23.53 11.93
C PHE A 524 -6.53 22.15 12.58
N PRO A 525 -6.73 21.07 11.82
CA PRO A 525 -6.41 19.71 12.25
C PRO A 525 -4.94 19.36 11.92
N LEU A 526 -4.25 18.73 12.87
CA LEU A 526 -2.86 18.29 12.72
C LEU A 526 -2.68 16.83 13.17
N GLU A 527 -2.20 15.96 12.27
CA GLU A 527 -2.00 14.51 12.53
C GLU A 527 -0.71 13.94 11.91
N LEU A 528 0.20 14.80 11.44
CA LEU A 528 1.31 14.40 10.56
C LEU A 528 2.69 14.51 11.23
N THR A 529 2.76 14.99 12.46
CA THR A 529 4.01 15.08 13.24
C THR A 529 3.78 14.62 14.68
N SER A 530 4.80 13.96 15.24
CA SER A 530 4.80 13.56 16.65
C SER A 530 5.08 14.73 17.61
N GLU A 531 5.53 15.88 17.08
CA GLU A 531 5.67 17.10 17.86
C GLU A 531 4.30 17.67 18.21
N LYS A 532 4.10 17.96 19.50
CA LYS A 532 2.92 18.67 19.96
C LYS A 532 3.12 20.17 19.78
N PHE A 533 2.09 20.83 19.28
CA PHE A 533 2.06 22.28 19.16
C PHE A 533 1.54 22.87 20.46
N GLU A 534 2.21 23.89 20.96
CA GLU A 534 1.89 24.55 22.23
C GLU A 534 1.59 26.03 21.98
N VAL A 535 0.88 26.65 22.92
CA VAL A 535 0.58 28.09 22.88
C VAL A 535 1.91 28.87 22.88
N GLY A 536 2.03 29.89 22.04
CA GLY A 536 3.27 30.65 21.88
C GLY A 536 4.18 30.18 20.74
N ARG A 537 3.96 28.99 20.18
CA ARG A 537 4.76 28.50 19.03
C ARG A 537 4.38 29.28 17.77
N THR A 538 5.36 29.81 17.06
CA THR A 538 5.18 30.38 15.71
C THR A 538 5.04 29.27 14.67
N VAL A 539 4.07 29.39 13.78
CA VAL A 539 3.77 28.42 12.72
C VAL A 539 3.55 29.09 11.38
N MET A 540 4.00 28.44 10.30
CA MET A 540 3.72 28.87 8.93
C MET A 540 2.34 28.39 8.50
N VAL A 541 1.40 29.33 8.34
CA VAL A 541 0.04 29.06 7.85
C VAL A 541 0.03 29.09 6.33
N VAL A 542 -0.74 28.19 5.72
CA VAL A 542 -0.80 28.01 4.26
C VAL A 542 -2.24 27.93 3.75
N SER A 543 -2.44 28.34 2.50
CA SER A 543 -3.57 27.96 1.66
C SER A 543 -3.23 26.69 0.86
N ASN A 544 -4.07 26.31 -0.10
CA ASN A 544 -3.77 25.20 -1.01
C ASN A 544 -2.61 25.49 -1.99
N ASP A 545 -2.36 26.78 -2.26
CA ASP A 545 -1.52 27.26 -3.35
C ASP A 545 -0.31 28.09 -2.88
N ARG A 546 -0.35 28.66 -1.67
CA ARG A 546 0.72 29.56 -1.19
C ARG A 546 0.88 29.56 0.33
N ASN A 547 2.04 30.06 0.76
CA ASN A 547 2.24 30.45 2.16
C ASN A 547 1.47 31.74 2.47
N LEU A 548 0.77 31.79 3.59
CA LEU A 548 0.00 32.96 4.03
C LEU A 548 0.73 33.81 5.07
N GLY A 549 1.69 33.22 5.80
CA GLY A 549 2.53 33.94 6.76
C GLY A 549 2.79 33.14 8.03
N GLU A 550 3.58 33.74 8.93
CA GLU A 550 3.89 33.19 10.24
C GLU A 550 2.98 33.76 11.31
N PHE A 551 2.37 32.89 12.12
CA PHE A 551 1.41 33.26 13.16
C PHE A 551 1.66 32.48 14.45
N GLU A 552 1.31 33.07 15.59
CA GLU A 552 1.46 32.44 16.89
C GLU A 552 0.26 31.55 17.22
N VAL A 553 0.53 30.35 17.74
CA VAL A 553 -0.50 29.45 18.26
C VAL A 553 -1.13 30.05 19.51
N THR A 554 -2.44 30.30 19.44
CA THR A 554 -3.23 30.85 20.55
C THR A 554 -3.92 29.77 21.38
N ARG A 555 -4.15 28.59 20.78
CA ARG A 555 -4.75 27.44 21.46
C ARG A 555 -4.30 26.15 20.81
N ALA A 556 -4.01 25.14 21.62
CA ALA A 556 -3.76 23.79 21.14
C ALA A 556 -4.47 22.78 22.05
N ARG A 557 -5.24 21.84 21.49
CA ARG A 557 -6.00 20.85 22.28
C ARG A 557 -6.22 19.56 21.49
N PHE A 558 -6.49 18.48 22.22
CA PHE A 558 -7.03 17.24 21.68
C PHE A 558 -8.48 17.08 22.13
N LEU A 559 -9.30 16.44 21.29
CA LEU A 559 -10.63 15.97 21.71
C LEU A 559 -10.49 14.55 22.25
N LYS A 560 -11.28 14.18 23.26
CA LYS A 560 -11.21 12.85 23.89
C LYS A 560 -11.47 11.74 22.88
N GLU A 561 -12.42 11.96 21.97
CA GLU A 561 -12.80 11.04 20.90
C GLU A 561 -11.77 10.99 19.76
N PHE A 562 -10.88 11.99 19.65
CA PHE A 562 -9.88 12.10 18.58
C PHE A 562 -8.48 12.37 19.16
N PRO A 563 -7.91 11.43 19.93
CA PRO A 563 -6.65 11.64 20.66
C PRO A 563 -5.42 11.74 19.75
N LYS A 564 -5.54 11.41 18.46
CA LYS A 564 -4.45 11.41 17.47
C LYS A 564 -4.54 12.58 16.47
N THR A 565 -5.48 13.51 16.66
CA THR A 565 -5.62 14.72 15.84
C THR A 565 -5.59 15.94 16.75
N GLN A 566 -4.52 16.72 16.69
CA GLN A 566 -4.42 17.96 17.45
C GLN A 566 -5.20 19.06 16.73
N LEU A 567 -5.99 19.82 17.49
CA LEU A 567 -6.62 21.05 17.02
C LEU A 567 -5.74 22.22 17.42
N VAL A 568 -5.20 22.94 16.44
CA VAL A 568 -4.31 24.09 16.62
C VAL A 568 -5.00 25.34 16.12
N SER A 569 -5.12 26.36 16.96
CA SER A 569 -5.80 27.61 16.63
C SER A 569 -4.83 28.78 16.60
N VAL A 570 -4.98 29.64 15.60
CA VAL A 570 -4.20 30.88 15.43
C VAL A 570 -5.17 32.03 15.16
N LYS A 571 -4.78 33.26 15.50
CA LYS A 571 -5.48 34.46 15.03
C LYS A 571 -4.96 34.84 13.66
N LEU A 572 -5.87 35.08 12.72
CA LEU A 572 -5.53 35.50 11.35
C LEU A 572 -6.28 36.77 11.00
N PRO A 573 -5.68 37.68 10.22
CA PRO A 573 -6.41 38.75 9.56
C PRO A 573 -7.61 38.19 8.74
N SER A 574 -8.75 38.88 8.81
CA SER A 574 -10.02 38.43 8.23
C SER A 574 -9.92 38.15 6.72
N GLU A 575 -9.06 38.87 6.00
CA GLU A 575 -8.84 38.75 4.56
C GLU A 575 -8.18 37.43 4.14
N ILE A 576 -7.43 36.77 5.04
CA ILE A 576 -6.82 35.46 4.78
C ILE A 576 -7.49 34.32 5.54
N ALA A 577 -8.26 34.61 6.59
CA ALA A 577 -8.83 33.61 7.50
C ALA A 577 -9.62 32.51 6.78
N LYS A 578 -10.40 32.86 5.75
CA LYS A 578 -11.21 31.92 4.96
C LYS A 578 -10.42 31.13 3.91
N THR A 579 -9.18 31.54 3.61
CA THR A 579 -8.30 30.83 2.65
C THR A 579 -7.24 29.97 3.33
N ALA A 580 -7.05 30.14 4.64
CA ALA A 580 -6.14 29.34 5.43
C ALA A 580 -6.69 27.92 5.60
N VAL A 581 -5.86 26.92 5.27
CA VAL A 581 -6.29 25.52 5.28
C VAL A 581 -5.42 24.64 6.17
N GLY A 582 -4.16 25.00 6.40
CA GLY A 582 -3.25 24.16 7.19
C GLY A 582 -2.01 24.87 7.68
N ILE A 583 -1.15 24.07 8.31
CA ILE A 583 0.16 24.46 8.86
C ILE A 583 1.23 23.66 8.13
N LYS A 584 2.24 24.35 7.59
CA LYS A 584 3.36 23.71 6.91
C LYS A 584 4.29 23.05 7.93
N LEU A 585 4.66 21.79 7.69
CA LEU A 585 5.52 21.01 8.59
C LEU A 585 6.95 20.83 8.09
N MET A 586 7.17 20.92 6.79
CA MET A 586 8.45 20.58 6.18
C MET A 586 9.39 21.78 6.09
N GLN A 587 10.65 21.54 6.45
CA GLN A 587 11.75 22.51 6.31
C GLN A 587 12.13 22.70 4.84
N SER A 588 12.60 23.90 4.49
CA SER A 588 13.12 24.23 3.15
C SER A 588 14.49 23.57 2.89
N GLY A 589 14.79 23.23 1.64
CA GLY A 589 16.16 22.95 1.17
C GLY A 589 16.44 21.56 0.58
N TYR A 590 15.55 20.57 0.72
CA TYR A 590 15.74 19.23 0.11
C TYR A 590 14.86 18.97 -1.12
N THR A 591 14.00 19.92 -1.48
CA THR A 591 13.12 19.87 -2.65
C THR A 591 13.72 20.56 -3.88
N GLU A 592 14.97 21.02 -3.78
CA GLU A 592 15.64 21.76 -4.85
C GLU A 592 16.30 20.80 -5.84
N ALA A 593 16.20 21.13 -7.13
CA ALA A 593 16.87 20.37 -8.18
C ALA A 593 18.39 20.60 -8.13
N MET A 594 19.14 19.53 -8.36
CA MET A 594 20.59 19.57 -8.45
C MET A 594 21.03 20.03 -9.84
N ASN A 595 22.13 20.78 -9.91
CA ASN A 595 22.83 21.06 -11.16
C ASN A 595 23.72 19.87 -11.54
N LEU A 596 23.10 18.77 -11.98
CA LEU A 596 23.79 17.58 -12.45
C LEU A 596 23.35 17.24 -13.87
N TYR A 597 24.33 17.04 -14.74
CA TYR A 597 24.14 16.48 -16.07
C TYR A 597 24.35 14.97 -16.00
N GLN A 598 23.40 14.20 -16.53
CA GLN A 598 23.48 12.75 -16.55
C GLN A 598 23.83 12.23 -17.93
N GLN A 599 24.54 11.10 -17.94
CA GLN A 599 24.86 10.42 -19.19
C GLN A 599 23.58 9.87 -19.83
N PRO A 600 23.51 9.87 -21.17
CA PRO A 600 22.40 9.26 -21.88
C PRO A 600 22.38 7.75 -21.62
N TYR A 601 21.20 7.23 -21.29
CA TYR A 601 20.95 5.79 -21.21
C TYR A 601 20.36 5.29 -22.53
N THR A 602 20.58 4.02 -22.87
CA THR A 602 19.82 3.37 -23.94
C THR A 602 18.66 2.59 -23.34
N ASP A 603 17.50 2.62 -24.00
CA ASP A 603 16.34 1.86 -23.56
C ASP A 603 16.59 0.36 -23.52
N ASP A 604 17.48 -0.12 -24.40
CA ASP A 604 17.75 -1.54 -24.56
C ASP A 604 18.50 -2.14 -23.36
N ASP A 605 19.21 -1.35 -22.56
CA ASP A 605 19.92 -1.80 -21.36
C ASP A 605 19.01 -1.97 -20.14
N ILE A 606 17.76 -1.50 -20.20
CA ILE A 606 16.88 -1.49 -19.03
C ILE A 606 16.46 -2.91 -18.67
N ILE A 607 16.62 -3.28 -17.40
CA ILE A 607 16.23 -4.60 -16.90
C ILE A 607 14.72 -4.70 -16.69
N VAL A 608 14.12 -5.73 -17.29
CA VAL A 608 12.70 -6.08 -17.20
C VAL A 608 12.50 -7.29 -16.30
N CYS A 609 13.22 -8.39 -16.56
CA CYS A 609 13.18 -9.56 -15.68
C CYS A 609 14.29 -9.45 -14.64
N ARG A 610 13.92 -9.07 -13.41
CA ARG A 610 14.88 -8.87 -12.31
C ARG A 610 15.58 -10.14 -11.88
N CYS A 611 14.88 -11.28 -11.84
CA CYS A 611 15.42 -12.55 -11.38
C CYS A 611 16.47 -13.14 -12.32
N GLU A 612 16.33 -12.90 -13.63
CA GLU A 612 17.18 -13.50 -14.68
C GLU A 612 18.06 -12.46 -15.38
N ARG A 613 17.97 -11.19 -14.94
CA ARG A 613 18.58 -10.01 -15.57
C ARG A 613 18.43 -10.00 -17.09
N VAL A 614 17.18 -10.03 -17.54
CA VAL A 614 16.82 -9.87 -18.95
C VAL A 614 16.43 -8.43 -19.21
N SER A 615 17.12 -7.83 -20.18
CA SER A 615 16.94 -6.46 -20.62
C SER A 615 15.80 -6.29 -21.64
N VAL A 616 15.36 -5.05 -21.85
CA VAL A 616 14.41 -4.69 -22.92
C VAL A 616 14.98 -5.08 -24.29
N GLY A 617 16.26 -4.79 -24.55
CA GLY A 617 16.91 -5.08 -25.82
C GLY A 617 16.95 -6.58 -26.14
N GLU A 618 17.22 -7.42 -25.13
CA GLU A 618 17.15 -8.89 -25.28
C GLU A 618 15.75 -9.35 -25.69
N ILE A 619 14.69 -8.76 -25.13
CA ILE A 619 13.30 -9.10 -25.47
C ILE A 619 12.93 -8.61 -26.87
N ARG A 620 13.19 -7.32 -27.17
CA ARG A 620 12.89 -6.70 -28.47
C ARG A 620 13.54 -7.44 -29.62
N LYS A 621 14.80 -7.86 -29.44
CA LYS A 621 15.52 -8.68 -30.42
C LYS A 621 14.72 -9.90 -30.87
N TRP A 622 14.12 -10.63 -29.93
CA TRP A 622 13.35 -11.84 -30.26
C TRP A 622 11.97 -11.54 -30.83
N ILE A 623 11.30 -10.50 -30.33
CA ILE A 623 10.02 -10.05 -30.89
C ILE A 623 10.20 -9.66 -32.37
N ARG A 624 11.24 -8.87 -32.69
CA ARG A 624 11.57 -8.48 -34.07
C ARG A 624 11.96 -9.65 -34.98
N ASN A 625 12.39 -10.77 -34.39
CA ASN A 625 12.63 -12.04 -35.09
C ASN A 625 11.36 -12.90 -35.25
N GLY A 626 10.18 -12.40 -34.88
CA GLY A 626 8.89 -13.06 -35.07
C GLY A 626 8.39 -13.88 -33.87
N VAL A 627 9.04 -13.80 -32.71
CA VAL A 627 8.58 -14.51 -31.50
C VAL A 627 7.39 -13.78 -30.90
N HIS A 628 6.20 -14.37 -30.96
CA HIS A 628 4.97 -13.85 -30.33
C HIS A 628 4.45 -14.75 -29.20
N ASP A 629 5.04 -15.94 -29.01
CA ASP A 629 4.72 -16.83 -27.90
C ASP A 629 5.56 -16.51 -26.67
N PHE A 630 4.91 -16.19 -25.56
CA PHE A 630 5.60 -15.92 -24.31
C PHE A 630 6.44 -17.13 -23.87
N ASN A 631 5.96 -18.37 -24.04
CA ASN A 631 6.70 -19.58 -23.65
C ASN A 631 7.96 -19.79 -24.49
N GLU A 632 7.92 -19.45 -25.78
CA GLU A 632 9.10 -19.43 -26.64
C GLU A 632 10.09 -18.35 -26.17
N LEU A 633 9.60 -17.15 -25.87
CA LEU A 633 10.41 -16.08 -25.30
C LEU A 633 11.05 -16.48 -23.95
N LYS A 634 10.32 -17.22 -23.09
CA LYS A 634 10.88 -17.81 -21.85
C LYS A 634 12.04 -18.75 -22.19
N ALA A 635 11.86 -19.67 -23.12
CA ALA A 635 12.90 -20.64 -23.49
C ALA A 635 14.17 -19.95 -24.02
N LEU A 636 14.01 -18.87 -24.79
CA LEU A 636 15.11 -18.14 -25.42
C LEU A 636 15.85 -17.18 -24.47
N THR A 637 15.15 -16.58 -23.51
CA THR A 637 15.70 -15.50 -22.66
C THR A 637 15.72 -15.82 -21.17
N LYS A 638 15.04 -16.88 -20.73
CA LYS A 638 14.68 -17.19 -19.34
C LYS A 638 13.71 -16.21 -18.68
N THR A 639 13.21 -15.21 -19.39
CA THR A 639 12.29 -14.22 -18.79
C THR A 639 11.11 -14.90 -18.09
N GLY A 640 10.75 -14.44 -16.89
CA GLY A 640 9.67 -15.04 -16.10
C GLY A 640 9.91 -16.47 -15.57
N MET A 641 11.11 -17.03 -15.74
CA MET A 641 11.49 -18.35 -15.19
C MET A 641 12.14 -18.28 -13.81
N GLY A 642 12.57 -17.09 -13.37
CA GLY A 642 13.15 -16.92 -12.04
C GLY A 642 12.16 -17.15 -10.91
N ALA A 643 12.67 -17.10 -9.68
CA ALA A 643 11.95 -17.35 -8.42
C ALA A 643 10.59 -16.64 -8.26
N CYS A 644 10.40 -15.47 -8.88
CA CYS A 644 9.12 -14.78 -8.86
C CYS A 644 8.02 -15.44 -9.71
N GLY A 645 8.37 -16.32 -10.65
CA GLY A 645 7.44 -16.97 -11.59
C GLY A 645 6.80 -16.00 -12.59
N GLY A 646 7.50 -14.92 -12.96
CA GLY A 646 7.01 -13.91 -13.90
C GLY A 646 6.10 -12.83 -13.30
N LYS A 647 5.76 -12.91 -12.00
CA LYS A 647 4.84 -11.98 -11.34
C LYS A 647 5.22 -10.50 -11.46
N THR A 648 6.50 -10.20 -11.63
CA THR A 648 7.02 -8.83 -11.69
C THR A 648 7.30 -8.35 -13.11
N CYS A 649 7.38 -9.23 -14.11
CA CYS A 649 7.82 -8.89 -15.46
C CYS A 649 6.82 -9.22 -16.56
N THR A 650 5.83 -10.09 -16.34
CA THR A 650 4.87 -10.46 -17.38
C THR A 650 4.10 -9.26 -17.94
N SER A 651 3.56 -8.38 -17.10
CA SER A 651 2.83 -7.19 -17.57
C SER A 651 3.73 -6.21 -18.31
N LEU A 652 4.99 -6.10 -17.88
CA LEU A 652 6.03 -5.28 -18.55
C LEU A 652 6.40 -5.84 -19.93
N ILE A 653 6.54 -7.15 -20.05
CA ILE A 653 6.84 -7.82 -21.33
C ILE A 653 5.67 -7.67 -22.30
N ASN A 654 4.43 -7.84 -21.82
CA ASN A 654 3.24 -7.59 -22.64
C ASN A 654 3.16 -6.15 -23.13
N ARG A 655 3.68 -5.18 -22.36
CA ARG A 655 3.83 -3.80 -22.82
C ARG A 655 4.86 -3.68 -23.94
N ILE A 656 6.03 -4.33 -23.82
CA ILE A 656 7.07 -4.31 -24.85
C ILE A 656 6.56 -4.92 -26.16
N PHE A 657 5.78 -6.02 -26.11
CA PHE A 657 5.09 -6.56 -27.28
C PHE A 657 4.26 -5.50 -28.01
N ARG A 658 3.46 -4.72 -27.26
CA ARG A 658 2.64 -3.64 -27.82
C ARG A 658 3.46 -2.50 -28.39
N GLU A 659 4.56 -2.13 -27.73
CA GLU A 659 5.50 -1.11 -28.22
C GLU A 659 6.15 -1.52 -29.54
N GLU A 660 6.39 -2.82 -29.75
CA GLU A 660 6.87 -3.40 -31.02
C GLU A 660 5.73 -3.66 -32.03
N GLY A 661 4.52 -3.17 -31.77
CA GLY A 661 3.38 -3.25 -32.69
C GLY A 661 2.59 -4.57 -32.66
N ILE A 662 2.84 -5.45 -31.69
CA ILE A 662 2.12 -6.71 -31.55
C ILE A 662 0.85 -6.51 -30.71
N THR A 663 -0.31 -6.77 -31.31
CA THR A 663 -1.61 -6.67 -30.63
C THR A 663 -1.81 -7.80 -29.61
N GLN A 664 -2.60 -7.55 -28.57
CA GLN A 664 -2.81 -8.50 -27.47
C GLN A 664 -3.35 -9.87 -27.94
N GLU A 665 -4.16 -9.89 -29.00
CA GLU A 665 -4.73 -11.11 -29.60
C GLU A 665 -3.68 -12.00 -30.27
N ASN A 666 -2.58 -11.40 -30.74
CA ASN A 666 -1.49 -12.11 -31.39
C ASN A 666 -0.42 -12.60 -30.41
N ILE A 667 -0.53 -12.26 -29.12
CA ILE A 667 0.39 -12.71 -28.08
C ILE A 667 -0.15 -14.02 -27.49
N ILE A 668 0.61 -15.11 -27.62
CA ILE A 668 0.26 -16.36 -26.93
C ILE A 668 0.72 -16.24 -25.47
N PRO A 669 -0.20 -16.32 -24.48
CA PRO A 669 0.14 -16.11 -23.08
C PRO A 669 1.01 -17.23 -22.52
N GLY A 670 1.86 -16.88 -21.54
CA GLY A 670 2.69 -17.85 -20.84
C GLY A 670 1.84 -18.82 -20.02
N THR A 671 2.19 -20.11 -20.03
CA THR A 671 1.49 -21.11 -19.22
C THR A 671 1.72 -20.83 -17.72
N LYS A 672 0.63 -20.73 -16.94
CA LYS A 672 0.67 -20.67 -15.47
C LYS A 672 0.69 -22.10 -14.90
N ARG A 673 1.74 -22.46 -14.16
CA ARG A 673 1.92 -23.79 -13.53
C ARG A 673 1.91 -23.65 -12.00
N PRO A 674 1.34 -24.61 -11.25
CA PRO A 674 1.64 -24.74 -9.84
C PRO A 674 3.13 -25.11 -9.67
N LEU A 675 3.79 -24.70 -8.59
CA LEU A 675 3.29 -23.88 -7.48
C LEU A 675 3.27 -22.39 -7.81
N PHE A 676 2.28 -21.65 -7.30
CA PHE A 676 2.21 -20.20 -7.48
C PHE A 676 3.20 -19.45 -6.59
N VAL A 677 3.73 -20.08 -5.53
CA VAL A 677 4.75 -19.52 -4.63
C VAL A 677 5.82 -20.58 -4.39
N GLU A 678 7.07 -20.15 -4.23
CA GLU A 678 8.17 -21.04 -3.86
C GLU A 678 7.95 -21.67 -2.48
N VAL A 679 8.21 -22.97 -2.37
CA VAL A 679 8.08 -23.74 -1.14
C VAL A 679 9.30 -24.64 -0.98
N PRO A 680 9.94 -24.69 0.20
CA PRO A 680 11.02 -25.63 0.45
C PRO A 680 10.53 -27.09 0.29
N MET A 681 11.29 -27.89 -0.46
CA MET A 681 10.92 -29.28 -0.77
C MET A 681 10.69 -30.13 0.49
N GLY A 682 11.47 -29.89 1.55
CA GLY A 682 11.33 -30.58 2.84
C GLY A 682 9.95 -30.44 3.49
N VAL A 683 9.21 -29.35 3.21
CA VAL A 683 7.86 -29.14 3.75
C VAL A 683 6.87 -30.17 3.18
N PHE A 684 7.02 -30.56 1.91
CA PHE A 684 6.21 -31.63 1.30
C PHE A 684 6.55 -33.00 1.88
N ALA A 685 7.80 -33.21 2.27
CA ALA A 685 8.25 -34.46 2.90
C ALA A 685 7.94 -34.51 4.42
N GLY A 686 7.33 -33.47 4.99
CA GLY A 686 7.01 -33.41 6.42
C GLY A 686 8.22 -33.17 7.33
N ILE A 687 9.34 -32.69 6.77
CA ILE A 687 10.52 -32.30 7.54
C ILE A 687 10.19 -31.04 8.33
N LYS A 688 10.23 -31.13 9.65
CA LYS A 688 10.21 -29.93 10.49
C LYS A 688 11.56 -29.25 10.36
N THR A 689 11.59 -28.06 9.78
CA THR A 689 12.73 -27.17 9.93
C THR A 689 12.88 -26.85 11.41
N LYS A 690 14.03 -27.20 12.02
CA LYS A 690 14.33 -26.74 13.38
C LYS A 690 14.30 -25.21 13.36
N LYS A 691 13.42 -24.60 14.16
CA LYS A 691 13.42 -23.15 14.39
C LYS A 691 14.70 -22.78 15.15
N GLY A 692 15.76 -22.45 14.41
CA GLY A 692 17.05 -22.02 14.93
C GLY A 692 17.96 -23.17 15.40
N GLY A 693 19.10 -23.33 14.74
CA GLY A 693 20.29 -23.96 15.31
C GLY A 693 20.59 -25.41 14.91
N LYS A 694 21.68 -25.53 14.15
CA LYS A 694 22.51 -26.70 13.78
C LYS A 694 21.82 -27.92 13.15
#